data_AF-A0A8E2JE91-F1
#
_entry.id   AF-A0A8E2JE91-F1
#
_cell.length_a   1.000
_cell.length_b   1.000
_cell.length_c   1.000
_cell.angle_alpha   90.00
_cell.angle_beta   90.00
_cell.angle_gamma   90.00
#
_symmetry.space_group_name_H-M   'P 1'
#
loop_
_entity.id
_entity.type
_entity.pdbx_description
1 polymer ?
#
loop_
_entity_poly.entity_id
_entity_poly.type
_entity_poly.pdbx_seq_one_letter_code
_entity_poly.pdbx_strand_id
1 'polypeptide(L)'
;MPSAEEVTVYSSGDLDTPPDLRFLHYNDVYHVDASSAEPVGGLSRFQTLCKYYHNDARFKDQPQPLTFFSGDAFNPSLESSVTKGSHMVPVLNGIGTDVACVGNHDLDFGVRQYRHLTSQCNFPWLLANVLDPALGDNESLGNAKKTVILTSSNGIKVGVIGLGEREWLDTINSLPPNLIYKSVSATARELIPGLREQGAEIIVALTHQREPNDAKLAEMTDDGLIDIVLGGHDHYYSHNFINGKHVLRSGTDFKQLSYIEVRRKADGSRKWDFNIVRRDVTSSISQDPQTVELVEKLTRALKSKLEKPIGYTAAPLDARFTTVRLRESNLGNFVCDLMRYYYQSDCCIMAAGTIRGDQIYPPGVLRLKDLMDCFPFEDPVVVIKVTGKAILEALENGVSSYPSLEGRFPQVSNIRFQVNYSLKPGSRILSAEIGNEPINLGKEYVLSTRGYMARGKDGYTSLLISEEGGIATSIVSEENGVLISTILRQYFMSLKVLGKWKMWGPSLGRHWGSVQEELQRTHPVLEPQAPSTKIIEAFRRTAAKEDPKAGGRSHSPSGRHTPGGVRSEGAETPLDESADEYEDEEAEGDGAGADLKTVSTPLSRREHELVVMRKVMRKWWRLAKLPGHPKLCEELGEGEFIINWTKAIAPRLEGRIREVKG
;
A
#
# COMPACT_ATOMS: atom_id res chain seq x y z
N MET A 1 -3.94 28.67 -3.64
CA MET A 1 -3.55 28.15 -2.31
C MET A 1 -3.84 26.66 -2.27
N PRO A 2 -2.87 25.78 -1.96
CA PRO A 2 -3.16 24.37 -1.71
C PRO A 2 -3.85 24.22 -0.33
N SER A 3 -5.13 23.85 -0.34
CA SER A 3 -5.98 23.77 0.86
C SER A 3 -5.86 22.44 1.60
N ALA A 4 -4.88 22.38 2.49
CA ALA A 4 -4.79 21.56 3.70
C ALA A 4 -4.05 22.42 4.75
N GLU A 5 -4.32 22.29 6.04
CA GLU A 5 -3.67 23.17 7.04
C GLU A 5 -2.15 22.97 7.09
N GLU A 6 -1.42 24.02 7.49
CA GLU A 6 0.01 23.94 7.79
C GLU A 6 0.16 23.64 9.28
N VAL A 7 0.73 22.47 9.62
CA VAL A 7 0.90 22.06 11.02
C VAL A 7 2.35 22.29 11.42
N THR A 8 2.63 23.36 12.15
CA THR A 8 3.95 23.59 12.76
C THR A 8 4.23 22.50 13.79
N VAL A 9 5.26 21.70 13.54
CA VAL A 9 5.68 20.57 14.38
C VAL A 9 6.73 21.01 15.39
N TYR A 10 7.65 21.87 14.95
CA TYR A 10 8.70 22.46 15.78
C TYR A 10 9.03 23.85 15.26
N SER A 11 9.42 24.75 16.16
CA SER A 11 9.86 26.09 15.79
C SER A 11 10.88 26.66 16.78
N SER A 12 11.83 27.43 16.27
CA SER A 12 12.93 28.04 17.00
C SER A 12 13.52 29.21 16.19
N GLY A 13 14.26 30.10 16.85
CA GLY A 13 14.78 31.32 16.24
C GLY A 13 13.72 32.39 16.00
N ASP A 14 14.08 33.39 15.19
CA ASP A 14 13.19 34.48 14.78
C ASP A 14 12.57 34.18 13.41
N LEU A 15 11.25 33.96 13.39
CA LEU A 15 10.50 33.61 12.17
C LEU A 15 10.22 34.81 11.26
N ASP A 16 10.31 36.05 11.76
CA ASP A 16 10.14 37.25 10.95
C ASP A 16 11.35 37.49 10.02
N THR A 17 12.48 36.79 10.27
CA THR A 17 13.63 36.74 9.35
C THR A 17 13.41 35.72 8.21
N PRO A 18 13.83 36.02 6.97
CA PRO A 18 13.87 35.03 5.89
C PRO A 18 14.83 33.87 6.19
N PRO A 19 14.53 32.64 5.75
CA PRO A 19 15.39 31.48 5.99
C PRO A 19 16.67 31.47 5.14
N ASP A 20 17.79 31.06 5.73
CA ASP A 20 19.08 30.84 5.06
C ASP A 20 19.03 29.62 4.13
N LEU A 21 18.30 28.58 4.54
CA LEU A 21 18.09 27.34 3.79
C LEU A 21 16.64 26.89 3.93
N ARG A 22 16.14 26.23 2.89
CA ARG A 22 14.80 25.61 2.86
C ARG A 22 14.97 24.17 2.39
N PHE A 23 14.30 23.23 3.04
CA PHE A 23 14.31 21.82 2.64
C PHE A 23 12.89 21.30 2.45
N LEU A 24 12.75 20.32 1.54
CA LEU A 24 11.60 19.43 1.44
C LEU A 24 12.05 18.02 1.81
N HIS A 25 11.28 17.31 2.63
CA HIS A 25 11.58 15.94 3.02
C HIS A 25 10.35 15.02 2.89
N TYR A 26 10.58 13.83 2.33
CA TYR A 26 9.64 12.73 2.22
C TYR A 26 10.36 11.37 2.23
N ASN A 27 9.62 10.29 2.43
CA ASN A 27 10.14 8.94 2.62
C ASN A 27 9.04 7.91 2.29
N ASP A 28 9.44 6.66 1.98
CA ASP A 28 8.55 5.49 1.85
C ASP A 28 7.36 5.73 0.91
N VAL A 29 7.58 5.74 -0.41
CA VAL A 29 6.55 6.06 -1.41
C VAL A 29 6.37 4.95 -2.43
N TYR A 30 5.35 4.12 -2.23
CA TYR A 30 5.12 2.93 -3.05
C TYR A 30 4.00 3.15 -4.06
N HIS A 31 2.93 3.82 -3.64
CA HIS A 31 1.73 4.01 -4.46
C HIS A 31 1.66 5.43 -5.05
N VAL A 32 1.57 5.51 -6.39
CA VAL A 32 1.41 6.78 -7.12
C VAL A 32 -0.03 7.32 -7.09
N ASP A 33 -1.01 6.43 -6.92
CA ASP A 33 -2.43 6.75 -6.73
C ASP A 33 -2.69 7.29 -5.31
N ALA A 34 -3.81 8.00 -5.14
CA ALA A 34 -4.30 8.38 -3.82
C ALA A 34 -5.02 7.19 -3.13
N SER A 35 -4.84 7.06 -1.82
CA SER A 35 -5.48 6.04 -0.97
C SER A 35 -6.95 6.36 -0.67
N SER A 36 -7.69 5.39 -0.09
CA SER A 36 -9.14 5.52 0.15
C SER A 36 -9.56 6.33 1.39
N ALA A 37 -8.63 6.87 2.18
CA ALA A 37 -8.91 7.57 3.44
C ALA A 37 -7.98 8.78 3.65
N GLU A 38 -8.43 9.80 4.38
CA GLU A 38 -7.62 11.01 4.63
C GLU A 38 -6.50 10.78 5.67
N PRO A 39 -5.30 11.37 5.50
CA PRO A 39 -4.86 12.12 4.32
C PRO A 39 -4.61 11.21 3.12
N VAL A 40 -5.30 11.48 2.00
CA VAL A 40 -5.34 10.53 0.86
C VAL A 40 -3.99 10.34 0.16
N GLY A 41 -3.09 11.31 0.21
CA GLY A 41 -1.81 11.26 -0.49
C GLY A 41 -1.96 11.28 -2.01
N GLY A 42 -1.15 10.46 -2.67
CA GLY A 42 -1.11 10.34 -4.12
C GLY A 42 -0.27 11.42 -4.80
N LEU A 43 0.56 10.99 -5.76
CA LEU A 43 1.63 11.78 -6.35
C LEU A 43 1.15 13.12 -6.93
N SER A 44 0.00 13.13 -7.63
CA SER A 44 -0.49 14.35 -8.30
C SER A 44 -0.94 15.46 -7.35
N ARG A 45 -1.23 15.18 -6.07
CA ARG A 45 -1.46 16.21 -5.05
C ARG A 45 -0.17 16.65 -4.36
N PHE A 46 0.71 15.68 -4.10
CA PHE A 46 2.03 15.93 -3.52
C PHE A 46 2.90 16.80 -4.43
N GLN A 47 2.84 16.60 -5.76
CA GLN A 47 3.51 17.47 -6.72
C GLN A 47 2.99 18.91 -6.64
N THR A 48 1.70 19.14 -6.38
CA THR A 48 1.16 20.49 -6.18
C THR A 48 1.79 21.20 -4.98
N LEU A 49 2.05 20.47 -3.88
CA LEU A 49 2.76 21.02 -2.73
C LEU A 49 4.25 21.27 -3.02
N CYS A 50 4.93 20.34 -3.71
CA CYS A 50 6.32 20.53 -4.12
C CYS A 50 6.45 21.75 -5.05
N LYS A 51 5.58 21.86 -6.06
CA LYS A 51 5.50 23.01 -6.97
C LYS A 51 5.15 24.31 -6.22
N TYR A 52 4.33 24.27 -5.17
CA TYR A 52 4.03 25.42 -4.31
C TYR A 52 5.27 25.94 -3.57
N TYR A 53 6.04 25.07 -2.88
CA TYR A 53 7.23 25.52 -2.14
C TYR A 53 8.39 25.97 -3.04
N HIS A 54 8.49 25.45 -4.26
CA HIS A 54 9.46 25.94 -5.26
C HIS A 54 9.05 27.27 -5.92
N ASN A 55 7.75 27.43 -6.28
CA ASN A 55 7.32 28.44 -7.26
C ASN A 55 6.26 29.45 -6.79
N ASP A 56 5.66 29.33 -5.59
CA ASP A 56 4.71 30.35 -5.10
C ASP A 56 5.43 31.70 -4.88
N ALA A 57 4.80 32.79 -5.32
CA ALA A 57 5.42 34.11 -5.37
C ALA A 57 5.96 34.61 -4.01
N ARG A 58 5.45 34.09 -2.89
CA ARG A 58 5.96 34.40 -1.54
C ARG A 58 7.41 33.95 -1.30
N PHE A 59 7.87 32.94 -2.03
CA PHE A 59 9.20 32.35 -1.87
C PHE A 59 10.22 32.89 -2.89
N LYS A 60 9.81 33.82 -3.76
CA LYS A 60 10.63 34.32 -4.89
C LYS A 60 12.00 34.86 -4.47
N ASP A 61 12.03 35.59 -3.35
CA ASP A 61 13.23 36.25 -2.85
C ASP A 61 13.88 35.45 -1.68
N GLN A 62 13.52 34.17 -1.55
CA GLN A 62 14.11 33.18 -0.62
C GLN A 62 14.95 32.15 -1.39
N PRO A 63 15.84 31.37 -0.73
CA PRO A 63 16.55 30.27 -1.39
C PRO A 63 15.57 29.23 -1.98
N GLN A 64 15.98 28.62 -3.10
CA GLN A 64 15.27 27.45 -3.63
C GLN A 64 15.44 26.27 -2.65
N PRO A 65 14.38 25.46 -2.43
CA PRO A 65 14.45 24.39 -1.47
C PRO A 65 15.29 23.22 -2.01
N LEU A 66 16.03 22.54 -1.15
CA LEU A 66 16.66 21.25 -1.47
C LEU A 66 15.73 20.10 -1.06
N THR A 67 15.55 19.12 -1.94
CA THR A 67 14.57 18.03 -1.76
C THR A 67 15.26 16.71 -1.43
N PHE A 68 14.97 16.19 -0.23
CA PHE A 68 15.57 14.99 0.36
C PHE A 68 14.58 13.83 0.37
N PHE A 69 15.01 12.65 -0.08
CA PHE A 69 14.21 11.43 -0.06
C PHE A 69 14.88 10.34 0.79
N SER A 70 14.22 9.84 1.83
CA SER A 70 14.81 8.80 2.72
C SER A 70 14.68 7.36 2.20
N GLY A 71 14.48 7.15 0.90
CA GLY A 71 14.41 5.83 0.28
C GLY A 71 13.05 5.13 0.42
N ASP A 72 13.02 3.90 -0.08
CA ASP A 72 11.84 3.05 -0.30
C ASP A 72 10.88 3.65 -1.35
N ALA A 73 11.24 3.49 -2.64
CA ALA A 73 10.39 3.82 -3.77
C ALA A 73 10.12 2.64 -4.71
N PHE A 74 11.12 1.77 -4.97
CA PHE A 74 11.00 0.86 -6.13
C PHE A 74 10.09 -0.36 -5.90
N ASN A 75 9.75 -0.72 -4.67
CA ASN A 75 8.88 -1.83 -4.26
C ASN A 75 8.35 -1.55 -2.84
N PRO A 76 7.25 -2.17 -2.34
CA PRO A 76 6.27 -3.00 -3.02
C PRO A 76 4.99 -2.24 -3.39
N SER A 77 4.71 -2.19 -4.69
CA SER A 77 3.44 -1.73 -5.24
C SER A 77 2.98 -2.67 -6.35
N LEU A 78 1.71 -2.56 -6.74
CA LEU A 78 1.17 -3.37 -7.83
C LEU A 78 1.81 -2.99 -9.18
N GLU A 79 2.14 -1.70 -9.31
CA GLU A 79 2.95 -1.14 -10.38
C GLU A 79 4.39 -1.69 -10.35
N SER A 80 5.02 -1.87 -9.18
CA SER A 80 6.37 -2.43 -9.08
C SER A 80 6.42 -3.90 -9.47
N SER A 81 5.43 -4.73 -9.09
CA SER A 81 5.39 -6.15 -9.45
C SER A 81 5.43 -6.39 -10.95
N VAL A 82 4.90 -5.47 -11.77
CA VAL A 82 4.98 -5.53 -13.24
C VAL A 82 6.19 -4.79 -13.80
N THR A 83 6.43 -3.54 -13.37
CA THR A 83 7.46 -2.66 -13.97
C THR A 83 8.86 -2.82 -13.37
N LYS A 84 9.00 -3.68 -12.35
CA LYS A 84 10.21 -3.88 -11.54
C LYS A 84 10.82 -2.56 -11.05
N GLY A 85 9.96 -1.69 -10.52
CA GLY A 85 10.28 -0.36 -9.97
C GLY A 85 10.44 0.78 -10.98
N SER A 86 10.55 0.50 -12.29
CA SER A 86 10.85 1.53 -13.29
C SER A 86 9.81 2.65 -13.43
N HIS A 87 8.57 2.41 -13.00
CA HIS A 87 7.53 3.45 -12.94
C HIS A 87 7.88 4.63 -12.02
N MET A 88 8.73 4.44 -10.99
CA MET A 88 9.08 5.49 -10.03
C MET A 88 10.26 6.38 -10.46
N VAL A 89 11.05 5.97 -11.45
CA VAL A 89 12.14 6.80 -12.00
C VAL A 89 11.63 8.16 -12.51
N PRO A 90 10.61 8.26 -13.39
CA PRO A 90 10.07 9.56 -13.81
C PRO A 90 9.34 10.30 -12.68
N VAL A 91 8.88 9.60 -11.64
CA VAL A 91 8.21 10.18 -10.47
C VAL A 91 9.21 10.96 -9.61
N LEU A 92 10.29 10.30 -9.15
CA LEU A 92 11.31 10.94 -8.32
C LEU A 92 12.05 12.06 -9.07
N ASN A 93 12.31 11.89 -10.36
CA ASN A 93 12.84 12.95 -11.21
C ASN A 93 11.86 14.14 -11.38
N GLY A 94 10.55 13.87 -11.45
CA GLY A 94 9.51 14.90 -11.61
C GLY A 94 9.25 15.71 -10.34
N ILE A 95 9.44 15.11 -9.16
CA ILE A 95 9.34 15.78 -7.85
C ILE A 95 10.43 16.86 -7.69
N GLY A 96 11.59 16.68 -8.31
CA GLY A 96 12.75 17.55 -8.14
C GLY A 96 13.65 17.13 -6.97
N THR A 97 13.81 15.83 -6.74
CA THR A 97 14.68 15.28 -5.69
C THR A 97 16.15 15.58 -5.95
N ASP A 98 16.87 16.14 -4.97
CA ASP A 98 18.31 16.46 -5.05
C ASP A 98 19.20 15.32 -4.53
N VAL A 99 18.68 14.50 -3.61
CA VAL A 99 19.42 13.40 -2.98
C VAL A 99 18.47 12.35 -2.39
N ALA A 100 18.84 11.07 -2.50
CA ALA A 100 18.12 9.96 -1.89
C ALA A 100 19.02 9.12 -0.98
N CYS A 101 18.47 8.54 0.09
CA CYS A 101 19.05 7.35 0.75
C CYS A 101 18.52 6.08 0.07
N VAL A 102 19.30 5.00 0.06
CA VAL A 102 18.79 3.68 -0.34
C VAL A 102 17.94 3.11 0.79
N GLY A 103 16.68 2.79 0.50
CA GLY A 103 15.79 2.06 1.39
C GLY A 103 15.87 0.54 1.19
N ASN A 104 15.15 -0.21 2.02
CA ASN A 104 15.18 -1.67 1.94
C ASN A 104 14.51 -2.24 0.69
N HIS A 105 13.32 -1.77 0.35
CA HIS A 105 12.57 -2.30 -0.78
C HIS A 105 13.09 -1.76 -2.13
N ASP A 106 13.97 -0.76 -2.12
CA ASP A 106 14.71 -0.32 -3.32
C ASP A 106 15.63 -1.42 -3.90
N LEU A 107 16.02 -2.40 -3.08
CA LEU A 107 16.86 -3.53 -3.48
C LEU A 107 16.09 -4.84 -3.70
N ASP A 108 14.76 -4.90 -3.52
CA ASP A 108 14.01 -6.17 -3.58
C ASP A 108 14.15 -6.91 -4.93
N PHE A 109 14.21 -6.17 -6.05
CA PHE A 109 14.46 -6.74 -7.38
C PHE A 109 15.95 -7.03 -7.67
N GLY A 110 16.79 -6.96 -6.63
CA GLY A 110 18.22 -7.24 -6.69
C GLY A 110 19.07 -6.04 -7.12
N VAL A 111 20.32 -6.04 -6.66
CA VAL A 111 21.31 -4.95 -6.84
C VAL A 111 21.49 -4.52 -8.30
N ARG A 112 21.34 -5.44 -9.27
CA ARG A 112 21.42 -5.12 -10.71
C ARG A 112 20.24 -4.26 -11.20
N GLN A 113 19.02 -4.52 -10.74
CA GLN A 113 17.86 -3.71 -11.10
C GLN A 113 17.95 -2.33 -10.43
N TYR A 114 18.28 -2.28 -9.14
CA TYR A 114 18.55 -1.04 -8.42
C TYR A 114 19.57 -0.15 -9.16
N ARG A 115 20.71 -0.71 -9.60
CA ARG A 115 21.72 0.01 -10.39
C ARG A 115 21.20 0.54 -11.72
N HIS A 116 20.32 -0.21 -12.39
CA HIS A 116 19.70 0.25 -13.63
C HIS A 116 18.77 1.44 -13.38
N LEU A 117 17.85 1.34 -12.41
CA LEU A 117 16.90 2.41 -12.09
C LEU A 117 17.59 3.68 -11.59
N THR A 118 18.55 3.55 -10.67
CA THR A 118 19.28 4.69 -10.12
C THR A 118 20.19 5.38 -11.14
N SER A 119 20.66 4.67 -12.18
CA SER A 119 21.37 5.29 -13.31
C SER A 119 20.48 6.18 -14.19
N GLN A 120 19.15 6.13 -14.01
CA GLN A 120 18.17 6.97 -14.69
C GLN A 120 17.63 8.10 -13.78
N CYS A 121 18.08 8.17 -12.52
CA CYS A 121 17.78 9.27 -11.61
C CYS A 121 18.73 10.45 -11.86
N ASN A 122 18.21 11.68 -11.81
CA ASN A 122 19.01 12.90 -11.98
C ASN A 122 19.84 13.28 -10.73
N PHE A 123 19.74 12.48 -9.66
CA PHE A 123 20.27 12.76 -8.34
C PHE A 123 21.03 11.55 -7.75
N PRO A 124 22.03 11.76 -6.87
CA PRO A 124 22.75 10.68 -6.21
C PRO A 124 21.89 9.95 -5.18
N TRP A 125 22.01 8.62 -5.19
CA TRP A 125 21.56 7.75 -4.11
C TRP A 125 22.72 7.47 -3.15
N LEU A 126 22.44 7.47 -1.84
CA LEU A 126 23.42 7.37 -0.77
C LEU A 126 23.23 6.13 0.12
N LEU A 127 24.33 5.42 0.39
CA LEU A 127 24.43 4.36 1.40
C LEU A 127 25.90 4.19 1.82
N ALA A 128 26.28 4.70 2.99
CA ALA A 128 27.68 4.79 3.42
C ALA A 128 28.19 3.55 4.17
N ASN A 129 27.30 2.82 4.84
CA ASN A 129 27.65 1.84 5.88
C ASN A 129 27.33 0.38 5.53
N VAL A 130 26.82 0.09 4.33
CA VAL A 130 26.68 -1.27 3.80
C VAL A 130 27.58 -1.39 2.58
N LEU A 131 28.62 -2.23 2.69
CA LEU A 131 29.66 -2.39 1.67
C LEU A 131 29.56 -3.76 0.99
N ASP A 132 29.90 -3.81 -0.29
CA ASP A 132 29.88 -5.01 -1.12
C ASP A 132 31.32 -5.35 -1.58
N PRO A 133 31.98 -6.35 -0.95
CA PRO A 133 33.34 -6.74 -1.31
C PRO A 133 33.51 -7.21 -2.76
N ALA A 134 32.43 -7.58 -3.47
CA ALA A 134 32.48 -7.91 -4.89
C ALA A 134 32.62 -6.68 -5.80
N LEU A 135 32.39 -5.47 -5.26
CA LEU A 135 32.65 -4.18 -5.91
C LEU A 135 34.02 -3.61 -5.50
N GLY A 136 34.45 -3.88 -4.25
CA GLY A 136 35.79 -3.56 -3.74
C GLY A 136 35.80 -3.36 -2.21
N ASP A 137 37.00 -3.39 -1.60
CA ASP A 137 37.20 -3.41 -0.12
C ASP A 137 36.53 -2.26 0.66
N ASN A 138 36.15 -1.18 -0.01
CA ASN A 138 35.44 -0.05 0.58
C ASN A 138 34.29 0.47 -0.31
N GLU A 139 33.82 -0.30 -1.28
CA GLU A 139 32.73 0.11 -2.17
C GLU A 139 31.35 -0.14 -1.54
N SER A 140 30.44 0.81 -1.72
CA SER A 140 29.08 0.72 -1.20
C SER A 140 28.20 -0.20 -2.05
N LEU A 141 27.28 -0.91 -1.39
CA LEU A 141 26.31 -1.77 -2.03
C LEU A 141 25.58 -1.05 -3.17
N GLY A 142 25.54 -1.69 -4.35
CA GLY A 142 24.93 -1.13 -5.55
C GLY A 142 25.65 0.08 -6.15
N ASN A 143 26.89 0.38 -5.76
CA ASN A 143 27.61 1.61 -6.12
C ASN A 143 26.84 2.91 -5.79
N ALA A 144 26.01 2.88 -4.74
CA ALA A 144 25.53 4.12 -4.10
C ALA A 144 26.74 4.97 -3.65
N LYS A 145 26.59 6.30 -3.63
CA LYS A 145 27.62 7.16 -3.00
C LYS A 145 27.53 7.03 -1.48
N LYS A 146 28.58 7.41 -0.76
CA LYS A 146 28.52 7.46 0.72
C LYS A 146 27.95 8.79 1.20
N THR A 147 28.41 9.86 0.57
CA THR A 147 28.14 11.24 0.93
C THR A 147 28.04 12.12 -0.32
N VAL A 148 27.47 13.32 -0.17
CA VAL A 148 27.51 14.38 -1.19
C VAL A 148 27.52 15.76 -0.52
N ILE A 149 28.08 16.76 -1.20
CA ILE A 149 27.87 18.18 -0.90
C ILE A 149 26.80 18.70 -1.87
N LEU A 150 25.65 19.13 -1.37
CA LEU A 150 24.70 19.96 -2.11
C LEU A 150 25.08 21.43 -1.88
N THR A 151 24.88 22.29 -2.88
CA THR A 151 25.09 23.74 -2.76
C THR A 151 23.77 24.42 -3.04
N SER A 152 23.25 25.19 -2.08
CA SER A 152 21.98 25.91 -2.23
C SER A 152 22.10 27.08 -3.22
N SER A 153 20.97 27.66 -3.63
CA SER A 153 20.94 28.79 -4.57
C SER A 153 21.60 30.09 -4.04
N ASN A 154 21.85 30.19 -2.73
CA ASN A 154 22.62 31.26 -2.08
C ASN A 154 24.06 30.85 -1.71
N GLY A 155 24.53 29.68 -2.15
CA GLY A 155 25.92 29.24 -2.04
C GLY A 155 26.31 28.50 -0.76
N ILE A 156 25.37 28.31 0.17
CA ILE A 156 25.60 27.56 1.42
C ILE A 156 25.74 26.07 1.09
N LYS A 157 26.73 25.41 1.71
CA LYS A 157 27.02 23.99 1.49
C LYS A 157 26.34 23.10 2.52
N VAL A 158 25.50 22.20 2.03
CA VAL A 158 24.84 21.14 2.82
C VAL A 158 25.58 19.83 2.59
N GLY A 159 26.19 19.28 3.62
CA GLY A 159 26.79 17.94 3.56
C GLY A 159 25.76 16.87 3.91
N VAL A 160 25.66 15.83 3.10
CA VAL A 160 24.69 14.74 3.28
C VAL A 160 25.42 13.41 3.36
N ILE A 161 24.99 12.54 4.29
CA ILE A 161 25.45 11.15 4.43
C ILE A 161 24.24 10.21 4.40
N GLY A 162 24.32 9.12 3.62
CA GLY A 162 23.27 8.10 3.55
C GLY A 162 23.56 6.94 4.49
N LEU A 163 22.59 6.49 5.31
CA LEU A 163 22.81 5.42 6.29
C LEU A 163 21.61 4.47 6.39
N GLY A 164 21.88 3.16 6.40
CA GLY A 164 20.87 2.11 6.57
C GLY A 164 21.05 1.32 7.87
N GLU A 165 19.97 0.75 8.40
CA GLU A 165 20.06 -0.11 9.60
C GLU A 165 20.56 -1.52 9.27
N ARG A 166 20.85 -2.33 10.31
CA ARG A 166 21.43 -3.67 10.10
C ARG A 166 20.34 -4.70 9.80
N GLU A 167 19.25 -4.58 10.54
CA GLU A 167 18.11 -5.49 10.59
C GLU A 167 17.41 -5.60 9.23
N TRP A 168 17.50 -4.53 8.43
CA TRP A 168 17.24 -4.52 6.99
C TRP A 168 17.82 -5.74 6.26
N LEU A 169 19.11 -6.03 6.43
CA LEU A 169 19.84 -6.99 5.59
C LEU A 169 19.29 -8.43 5.68
N ASP A 170 18.58 -8.75 6.76
CA ASP A 170 17.93 -10.05 6.96
C ASP A 170 16.56 -10.16 6.26
N THR A 171 15.97 -9.04 5.81
CA THR A 171 14.60 -8.98 5.24
C THR A 171 14.51 -9.08 3.70
N ILE A 172 15.59 -8.77 2.96
CA ILE A 172 15.59 -8.91 1.49
C ILE A 172 16.05 -10.31 1.09
N ASN A 173 15.35 -10.94 0.14
CA ASN A 173 15.72 -12.26 -0.39
C ASN A 173 16.78 -12.24 -1.51
N SER A 174 17.10 -11.07 -2.07
CA SER A 174 17.89 -10.89 -3.31
C SER A 174 19.25 -10.17 -3.13
N LEU A 175 19.74 -10.05 -1.89
CA LEU A 175 21.07 -9.48 -1.60
C LEU A 175 22.23 -10.45 -1.92
N PRO A 176 23.43 -9.94 -2.24
CA PRO A 176 24.65 -10.74 -2.27
C PRO A 176 25.00 -11.32 -0.88
N PRO A 177 25.66 -12.47 -0.80
CA PRO A 177 26.26 -12.95 0.46
C PRO A 177 27.47 -12.09 0.85
N ASN A 178 27.86 -12.16 2.14
CA ASN A 178 29.08 -11.56 2.69
C ASN A 178 29.18 -10.02 2.64
N LEU A 179 28.05 -9.31 2.61
CA LEU A 179 28.01 -7.85 2.76
C LEU A 179 28.60 -7.41 4.11
N ILE A 180 29.39 -6.33 4.09
CA ILE A 180 30.02 -5.78 5.30
C ILE A 180 29.18 -4.63 5.83
N TYR A 181 28.54 -4.85 6.98
CA TYR A 181 27.82 -3.82 7.72
C TYR A 181 28.75 -3.06 8.67
N LYS A 182 28.95 -1.76 8.44
CA LYS A 182 29.53 -0.82 9.40
C LYS A 182 28.43 -0.24 10.30
N SER A 183 28.77 0.03 11.56
CA SER A 183 27.87 0.74 12.47
C SER A 183 27.58 2.16 11.96
N VAL A 184 26.30 2.55 11.97
CA VAL A 184 25.80 3.86 11.55
C VAL A 184 26.56 5.02 12.21
N SER A 185 26.62 5.06 13.55
CA SER A 185 27.26 6.16 14.28
C SER A 185 28.80 6.11 14.25
N ALA A 186 29.39 4.97 13.90
CA ALA A 186 30.83 4.89 13.58
C ALA A 186 31.10 5.48 12.18
N THR A 187 30.29 5.13 11.19
CA THR A 187 30.41 5.62 9.80
C THR A 187 30.14 7.13 9.72
N ALA A 188 29.21 7.65 10.52
CA ALA A 188 28.99 9.08 10.69
C ALA A 188 30.26 9.79 11.18
N ARG A 189 30.90 9.30 12.26
CA ARG A 189 32.18 9.84 12.76
C ARG A 189 33.33 9.70 11.77
N GLU A 190 33.36 8.64 10.97
CA GLU A 190 34.38 8.39 9.94
C GLU A 190 34.30 9.42 8.79
N LEU A 191 33.11 9.72 8.28
CA LEU A 191 32.94 10.43 7.00
C LEU A 191 32.52 11.90 7.12
N ILE A 192 31.85 12.30 8.20
CA ILE A 192 31.38 13.69 8.38
C ILE A 192 32.54 14.72 8.46
N PRO A 193 33.70 14.44 9.10
CA PRO A 193 34.83 15.37 9.09
C PRO A 193 35.25 15.78 7.67
N GLY A 194 35.31 14.82 6.74
CA GLY A 194 35.62 15.10 5.33
C GLY A 194 34.57 15.95 4.60
N LEU A 195 33.30 15.93 5.03
CA LEU A 195 32.28 16.86 4.53
C LEU A 195 32.49 18.28 5.09
N ARG A 196 32.83 18.40 6.38
CA ARG A 196 33.17 19.71 6.99
C ARG A 196 34.43 20.31 6.35
N GLU A 197 35.44 19.50 6.00
CA GLU A 197 36.64 19.92 5.24
C GLU A 197 36.32 20.39 3.82
N GLN A 198 35.36 19.76 3.14
CA GLN A 198 34.81 20.25 1.86
C GLN A 198 33.97 21.54 2.01
N GLY A 199 33.76 22.00 3.23
CA GLY A 199 33.07 23.25 3.57
C GLY A 199 31.60 23.11 3.94
N ALA A 200 31.11 21.92 4.32
CA ALA A 200 29.72 21.73 4.74
C ALA A 200 29.39 22.53 6.02
N GLU A 201 28.48 23.49 5.89
CA GLU A 201 28.05 24.36 6.99
C GLU A 201 26.94 23.74 7.84
N ILE A 202 26.16 22.83 7.25
CA ILE A 202 25.15 22.00 7.91
C ILE A 202 25.32 20.54 7.45
N ILE A 203 25.08 19.59 8.36
CA ILE A 203 25.13 18.15 8.08
C ILE A 203 23.75 17.52 8.25
N VAL A 204 23.29 16.90 7.17
CA VAL A 204 22.07 16.08 7.10
C VAL A 204 22.48 14.60 7.10
N ALA A 205 22.02 13.84 8.08
CA ALA A 205 22.00 12.38 7.98
C ALA A 205 20.69 11.97 7.32
N LEU A 206 20.76 11.43 6.10
CA LEU A 206 19.60 10.93 5.37
C LEU A 206 19.55 9.42 5.58
N THR A 207 18.55 8.92 6.31
CA THR A 207 18.58 7.58 6.89
C THR A 207 17.40 6.73 6.45
N HIS A 208 17.64 5.44 6.21
CA HIS A 208 16.59 4.43 6.11
C HIS A 208 16.75 3.42 7.25
N GLN A 209 16.12 3.76 8.37
CA GLN A 209 16.32 3.16 9.68
C GLN A 209 15.05 3.35 10.50
N ARG A 210 14.76 2.47 11.45
CA ARG A 210 13.64 2.65 12.36
C ARG A 210 13.87 3.82 13.32
N GLU A 211 12.80 4.45 13.78
CA GLU A 211 12.85 5.63 14.65
C GLU A 211 13.73 5.42 15.91
N PRO A 212 13.71 4.27 16.61
CA PRO A 212 14.63 4.01 17.71
C PRO A 212 16.11 3.93 17.29
N ASN A 213 16.40 3.56 16.05
CA ASN A 213 17.75 3.51 15.49
C ASN A 213 18.22 4.91 15.02
N ASP A 214 17.33 5.77 14.53
CA ASP A 214 17.61 7.20 14.29
C ASP A 214 17.83 7.97 15.61
N ALA A 215 16.97 7.74 16.61
CA ALA A 215 17.10 8.31 17.95
C ALA A 215 18.45 7.93 18.57
N LYS A 216 18.80 6.64 18.52
CA LYS A 216 20.10 6.11 18.94
C LYS A 216 21.28 6.66 18.13
N LEU A 217 21.10 7.00 16.84
CA LEU A 217 22.12 7.73 16.07
C LEU A 217 22.34 9.13 16.64
N ALA A 218 21.26 9.87 16.92
CA ALA A 218 21.33 11.23 17.48
C ALA A 218 21.86 11.24 18.93
N GLU A 219 21.57 10.22 19.74
CA GLU A 219 22.15 9.99 21.06
C GLU A 219 23.65 9.70 21.01
N MET A 220 24.04 8.71 20.19
CA MET A 220 25.40 8.16 20.12
C MET A 220 26.38 8.98 19.27
N THR A 221 25.99 10.18 18.83
CA THR A 221 26.83 11.12 18.07
C THR A 221 27.00 12.44 18.80
N ASP A 222 28.19 13.01 18.64
CA ASP A 222 28.63 14.20 19.33
C ASP A 222 27.84 15.46 18.88
N ASP A 223 27.71 16.45 19.75
CA ASP A 223 27.01 17.71 19.46
C ASP A 223 27.68 18.45 18.29
N GLY A 224 26.90 18.92 17.32
CA GLY A 224 27.38 19.55 16.09
C GLY A 224 27.97 18.60 15.02
N LEU A 225 28.04 17.28 15.27
CA LEU A 225 28.44 16.32 14.23
C LEU A 225 27.37 16.22 13.13
N ILE A 226 26.12 15.98 13.53
CA ILE A 226 24.93 15.98 12.68
C ILE A 226 24.00 17.08 13.20
N ASP A 227 23.43 17.88 12.30
CA ASP A 227 22.48 18.95 12.65
C ASP A 227 21.02 18.44 12.58
N ILE A 228 20.70 17.60 11.58
CA ILE A 228 19.39 16.96 11.40
C ILE A 228 19.51 15.54 10.82
N VAL A 229 18.67 14.63 11.31
CA VAL A 229 18.41 13.29 10.78
C VAL A 229 17.06 13.28 10.06
N LEU A 230 17.04 12.84 8.81
CA LEU A 230 15.86 12.74 7.94
C LEU A 230 15.61 11.26 7.60
N GLY A 231 14.64 10.64 8.25
CA GLY A 231 14.44 9.18 8.27
C GLY A 231 13.23 8.66 7.47
N GLY A 232 13.30 7.38 7.11
CA GLY A 232 12.21 6.53 6.57
C GLY A 232 12.24 5.11 7.16
N HIS A 233 11.26 4.26 6.80
CA HIS A 233 11.00 2.84 7.16
C HIS A 233 9.67 2.58 7.92
N ASP A 234 9.28 3.45 8.87
CA ASP A 234 8.20 3.11 9.83
C ASP A 234 6.77 3.54 9.42
N HIS A 235 6.66 4.23 8.29
CA HIS A 235 5.38 4.66 7.68
C HIS A 235 4.52 5.62 8.52
N TYR A 236 5.11 6.29 9.51
CA TYR A 236 4.45 7.33 10.29
C TYR A 236 5.23 8.65 10.33
N TYR A 237 4.49 9.74 10.50
CA TYR A 237 5.07 11.07 10.71
C TYR A 237 5.53 11.22 12.17
N SER A 238 6.77 11.65 12.40
CA SER A 238 7.29 11.92 13.76
C SER A 238 8.41 12.94 13.76
N HIS A 239 8.54 13.67 14.87
CA HIS A 239 9.65 14.58 15.14
C HIS A 239 10.10 14.42 16.59
N ASN A 240 11.42 14.34 16.77
CA ASN A 240 12.09 14.33 18.06
C ASN A 240 13.27 15.33 18.04
N PHE A 241 13.66 15.83 19.20
CA PHE A 241 14.87 16.66 19.37
C PHE A 241 15.78 16.05 20.43
N ILE A 242 16.94 15.54 20.01
CA ILE A 242 17.78 14.63 20.79
C ILE A 242 19.22 15.13 20.72
N ASN A 243 19.85 15.38 21.87
CA ASN A 243 21.26 15.79 22.01
C ASN A 243 21.69 16.88 21.01
N GLY A 244 20.87 17.92 20.84
CA GLY A 244 21.11 19.08 19.99
C GLY A 244 20.68 18.93 18.52
N LYS A 245 20.07 17.79 18.15
CA LYS A 245 19.81 17.39 16.75
C LYS A 245 18.33 17.11 16.53
N HIS A 246 17.80 17.46 15.37
CA HIS A 246 16.45 17.03 14.98
C HIS A 246 16.46 15.61 14.42
N VAL A 247 15.42 14.84 14.73
CA VAL A 247 15.13 13.54 14.10
C VAL A 247 13.72 13.65 13.54
N LEU A 248 13.57 13.53 12.22
CA LEU A 248 12.32 13.81 11.50
C LEU A 248 11.99 12.69 10.52
N ARG A 249 10.73 12.26 10.50
CA ARG A 249 10.18 11.19 9.65
C ARG A 249 8.87 11.71 9.07
N SER A 250 8.65 11.60 7.76
CA SER A 250 7.64 12.36 7.02
C SER A 250 6.53 11.50 6.40
N GLY A 251 6.09 10.45 7.10
CA GLY A 251 4.91 9.67 6.72
C GLY A 251 5.23 8.51 5.76
N THR A 252 4.44 8.38 4.69
CA THR A 252 4.49 7.32 3.65
C THR A 252 3.56 7.68 2.49
N ASP A 253 3.67 7.03 1.32
CA ASP A 253 2.76 7.10 0.14
C ASP A 253 2.31 8.51 -0.27
N PHE A 254 3.22 9.47 -0.18
CA PHE A 254 2.93 10.89 -0.45
C PHE A 254 1.82 11.49 0.43
N LYS A 255 1.43 10.83 1.54
CA LYS A 255 0.39 11.25 2.50
C LYS A 255 0.82 12.47 3.32
N GLN A 256 2.13 12.69 3.48
CA GLN A 256 2.73 13.86 4.12
C GLN A 256 3.93 14.41 3.34
N LEU A 257 4.15 15.72 3.47
CA LEU A 257 5.37 16.42 3.07
C LEU A 257 5.87 17.25 4.26
N SER A 258 7.16 17.16 4.56
CA SER A 258 7.82 18.05 5.52
C SER A 258 8.46 19.23 4.79
N TYR A 259 8.04 20.45 5.13
CA TYR A 259 8.73 21.69 4.74
C TYR A 259 9.54 22.19 5.94
N ILE A 260 10.83 22.44 5.72
CA ILE A 260 11.78 22.82 6.77
C ILE A 260 12.42 24.15 6.37
N GLU A 261 12.37 25.12 7.27
CA GLU A 261 13.14 26.34 7.18
C GLU A 261 14.28 26.30 8.19
N VAL A 262 15.46 26.74 7.77
CA VAL A 262 16.66 26.76 8.61
C VAL A 262 17.28 28.16 8.57
N ARG A 263 17.63 28.69 9.74
CA ARG A 263 18.19 30.02 9.98
C ARG A 263 19.44 29.88 10.83
N ARG A 264 20.50 30.64 10.59
CA ARG A 264 21.70 30.60 11.43
C ARG A 264 21.43 31.31 12.76
N LYS A 265 21.89 30.73 13.88
CA LYS A 265 21.68 31.37 15.19
C LYS A 265 22.40 32.73 15.27
N ALA A 266 21.70 33.73 15.78
CA ALA A 266 22.25 35.08 15.98
C ALA A 266 23.22 35.18 17.19
N ASP A 267 23.42 34.09 17.94
CA ASP A 267 24.31 34.02 19.12
C ASP A 267 25.81 33.92 18.76
N GLY A 268 26.15 33.89 17.46
CA GLY A 268 27.52 33.74 16.96
C GLY A 268 28.04 32.30 16.99
N SER A 269 27.21 31.32 17.39
CA SER A 269 27.53 29.91 17.22
C SER A 269 27.46 29.47 15.75
N ARG A 270 28.03 28.31 15.43
CA ARG A 270 27.87 27.66 14.12
C ARG A 270 26.61 26.80 14.03
N LYS A 271 25.64 26.98 14.95
CA LYS A 271 24.42 26.19 15.00
C LYS A 271 23.28 26.88 14.24
N TRP A 272 22.21 26.12 14.06
CA TRP A 272 21.03 26.52 13.31
C TRP A 272 19.78 26.53 14.21
N ASP A 273 18.84 27.40 13.87
CA ASP A 273 17.44 27.37 14.29
C ASP A 273 16.60 26.76 13.15
N PHE A 274 15.58 26.00 13.52
CA PHE A 274 14.71 25.27 12.61
C PHE A 274 13.24 25.62 12.86
N ASN A 275 12.48 25.73 11.77
CA ASN A 275 11.02 25.77 11.75
C ASN A 275 10.53 24.64 10.83
N ILE A 276 9.80 23.67 11.38
CA ILE A 276 9.42 22.42 10.71
C ILE A 276 7.90 22.38 10.61
N VAL A 277 7.39 22.31 9.38
CA VAL A 277 5.97 22.33 9.04
C VAL A 277 5.59 21.04 8.33
N ARG A 278 4.61 20.31 8.88
CA ARG A 278 3.95 19.19 8.20
C ARG A 278 2.84 19.72 7.30
N ARG A 279 2.79 19.22 6.06
CA ARG A 279 1.62 19.30 5.19
C ARG A 279 1.04 17.90 5.00
N ASP A 280 -0.17 17.69 5.51
CA ASP A 280 -0.96 16.50 5.20
C ASP A 280 -1.58 16.65 3.81
N VAL A 281 -1.48 15.60 2.98
CA VAL A 281 -1.87 15.65 1.57
C VAL A 281 -3.32 15.20 1.40
N THR A 282 -4.25 16.12 1.63
CA THR A 282 -5.69 15.83 1.68
C THR A 282 -6.38 15.93 0.31
N SER A 283 -7.58 15.36 0.18
CA SER A 283 -8.36 15.35 -1.07
C SER A 283 -8.69 16.75 -1.60
N SER A 284 -8.76 17.74 -0.70
CA SER A 284 -8.97 19.17 -0.97
C SER A 284 -7.77 19.90 -1.57
N ILE A 285 -6.62 19.26 -1.73
CA ILE A 285 -5.52 19.76 -2.56
C ILE A 285 -5.81 19.44 -4.03
N SER A 286 -5.67 20.44 -4.91
CA SER A 286 -5.80 20.29 -6.35
C SER A 286 -4.69 19.41 -6.93
N GLN A 287 -5.03 18.52 -7.86
CA GLN A 287 -4.04 17.70 -8.57
C GLN A 287 -3.31 18.51 -9.65
N ASP A 288 -2.01 18.29 -9.79
CA ASP A 288 -1.18 18.87 -10.86
C ASP A 288 -1.46 18.16 -12.21
N PRO A 289 -1.93 18.86 -13.27
CA PRO A 289 -2.41 18.21 -14.49
C PRO A 289 -1.36 17.36 -15.21
N GLN A 290 -0.12 17.85 -15.32
CA GLN A 290 0.99 17.10 -15.94
C GLN A 290 1.28 15.80 -15.19
N THR A 291 1.12 15.82 -13.88
CA THR A 291 1.34 14.64 -13.02
C THR A 291 0.15 13.68 -13.06
N VAL A 292 -1.09 14.17 -13.29
CA VAL A 292 -2.23 13.29 -13.60
C VAL A 292 -1.97 12.54 -14.91
N GLU A 293 -1.52 13.21 -15.97
CA GLU A 293 -1.15 12.56 -17.25
C GLU A 293 -0.03 11.52 -17.07
N LEU A 294 0.97 11.79 -16.21
CA LEU A 294 2.01 10.82 -15.84
C LEU A 294 1.44 9.60 -15.11
N VAL A 295 0.64 9.80 -14.05
CA VAL A 295 0.02 8.70 -13.29
C VAL A 295 -0.90 7.87 -14.18
N GLU A 296 -1.69 8.51 -15.06
CA GLU A 296 -2.48 7.78 -16.05
C GLU A 296 -1.61 6.98 -17.02
N LYS A 297 -0.53 7.55 -17.55
CA LYS A 297 0.40 6.84 -18.45
C LYS A 297 1.01 5.61 -17.78
N LEU A 298 1.41 5.70 -16.51
CA LEU A 298 1.99 4.61 -15.74
C LEU A 298 0.96 3.51 -15.39
N THR A 299 -0.27 3.89 -15.01
CA THR A 299 -1.29 2.95 -14.52
C THR A 299 -2.18 2.35 -15.62
N ARG A 300 -2.26 2.95 -16.82
CA ARG A 300 -3.21 2.60 -17.90
C ARG A 300 -3.30 1.11 -18.22
N ALA A 301 -2.16 0.43 -18.32
CA ALA A 301 -2.09 -1.00 -18.69
C ALA A 301 -2.68 -1.93 -17.61
N LEU A 302 -2.72 -1.47 -16.35
CA LEU A 302 -3.16 -2.24 -15.20
C LEU A 302 -4.61 -1.92 -14.82
N LYS A 303 -4.96 -0.63 -14.81
CA LYS A 303 -6.21 -0.05 -14.30
C LYS A 303 -7.48 -0.80 -14.74
N SER A 304 -7.64 -1.05 -16.05
CA SER A 304 -8.85 -1.68 -16.62
C SER A 304 -9.09 -3.15 -16.20
N LYS A 305 -8.04 -3.85 -15.73
CA LYS A 305 -8.16 -5.21 -15.17
C LYS A 305 -8.35 -5.17 -13.65
N LEU A 306 -7.81 -4.17 -12.96
CA LEU A 306 -7.75 -4.04 -11.50
C LEU A 306 -8.97 -3.36 -10.86
N GLU A 307 -9.61 -2.42 -11.56
CA GLU A 307 -10.83 -1.75 -11.06
C GLU A 307 -12.05 -2.68 -10.94
N LYS A 308 -11.96 -3.91 -11.47
CA LYS A 308 -13.02 -4.92 -11.43
C LYS A 308 -13.40 -5.26 -9.98
N PRO A 309 -14.69 -5.10 -9.59
CA PRO A 309 -15.19 -5.53 -8.28
C PRO A 309 -14.97 -7.03 -8.04
N ILE A 310 -14.31 -7.38 -6.94
CA ILE A 310 -14.21 -8.77 -6.48
C ILE A 310 -15.28 -9.10 -5.45
N GLY A 311 -15.59 -8.20 -4.52
CA GLY A 311 -16.54 -8.43 -3.42
C GLY A 311 -16.97 -7.14 -2.73
N TYR A 312 -17.43 -7.25 -1.49
CA TYR A 312 -17.87 -6.12 -0.67
C TYR A 312 -17.54 -6.37 0.80
N THR A 313 -17.13 -5.33 1.53
CA THR A 313 -16.97 -5.36 2.99
C THR A 313 -17.94 -4.40 3.67
N ALA A 314 -18.62 -4.85 4.73
CA ALA A 314 -19.50 -4.04 5.56
C ALA A 314 -18.79 -3.49 6.82
N ALA A 315 -17.51 -3.87 7.03
CA ALA A 315 -16.65 -3.34 8.09
C ALA A 315 -15.38 -2.72 7.46
N PRO A 316 -14.81 -1.67 8.07
CA PRO A 316 -13.49 -1.19 7.64
C PRO A 316 -12.44 -2.28 7.85
N LEU A 317 -11.53 -2.47 6.89
CA LEU A 317 -10.44 -3.44 6.99
C LEU A 317 -9.13 -2.70 7.25
N ASP A 318 -8.54 -2.91 8.44
CA ASP A 318 -7.33 -2.17 8.86
C ASP A 318 -6.06 -2.88 8.40
N ALA A 319 -5.51 -2.43 7.27
CA ALA A 319 -4.28 -2.93 6.65
C ALA A 319 -3.05 -2.05 6.94
N ARG A 320 -3.17 -1.06 7.83
CA ARG A 320 -2.08 -0.11 8.15
C ARG A 320 -0.86 -0.85 8.71
N PHE A 321 0.32 -0.49 8.23
CA PHE A 321 1.63 -0.99 8.65
C PHE A 321 1.78 -0.98 10.18
N THR A 322 1.42 0.15 10.80
CA THR A 322 1.46 0.36 12.25
C THR A 322 0.42 -0.44 13.04
N THR A 323 -0.74 -0.78 12.45
CA THR A 323 -1.68 -1.72 13.07
C THR A 323 -1.13 -3.14 12.97
N VAL A 324 -0.89 -3.63 11.75
CA VAL A 324 -0.63 -5.06 11.53
C VAL A 324 0.66 -5.52 12.21
N ARG A 325 1.65 -4.63 12.40
CA ARG A 325 2.93 -4.93 13.06
C ARG A 325 2.96 -4.74 14.58
N LEU A 326 1.89 -4.22 15.21
CA LEU A 326 1.82 -4.02 16.67
C LEU A 326 0.66 -4.73 17.38
N ARG A 327 -0.39 -5.13 16.65
CA ARG A 327 -1.62 -5.68 17.22
C ARG A 327 -2.38 -6.55 16.22
N GLU A 328 -3.37 -7.26 16.74
CA GLU A 328 -4.38 -7.97 15.94
C GLU A 328 -5.07 -7.02 14.95
N SER A 329 -5.14 -7.42 13.67
CA SER A 329 -5.93 -6.75 12.62
C SER A 329 -7.12 -7.62 12.23
N ASN A 330 -8.26 -7.00 11.89
CA ASN A 330 -9.41 -7.75 11.39
C ASN A 330 -9.18 -8.29 9.97
N LEU A 331 -8.34 -7.63 9.16
CA LEU A 331 -7.84 -8.18 7.90
C LEU A 331 -6.89 -9.36 8.16
N GLY A 332 -5.98 -9.22 9.14
CA GLY A 332 -5.09 -10.29 9.59
C GLY A 332 -5.87 -11.54 10.00
N ASN A 333 -6.90 -11.38 10.83
CA ASN A 333 -7.82 -12.46 11.25
C ASN A 333 -8.49 -13.13 10.05
N PHE A 334 -9.11 -12.35 9.15
CA PHE A 334 -9.82 -12.86 7.97
C PHE A 334 -8.93 -13.69 7.04
N VAL A 335 -7.70 -13.22 6.81
CA VAL A 335 -6.74 -13.88 5.91
C VAL A 335 -6.17 -15.14 6.56
N CYS A 336 -5.80 -15.10 7.84
CA CYS A 336 -5.34 -16.30 8.56
C CYS A 336 -6.45 -17.35 8.68
N ASP A 337 -7.71 -16.94 8.87
CA ASP A 337 -8.86 -17.84 8.90
C ASP A 337 -9.07 -18.50 7.54
N LEU A 338 -9.03 -17.72 6.46
CA LEU A 338 -9.18 -18.23 5.11
C LEU A 338 -8.06 -19.22 4.74
N MET A 339 -6.80 -18.91 5.09
CA MET A 339 -5.65 -19.82 4.92
C MET A 339 -5.83 -21.12 5.71
N ARG A 340 -6.37 -21.04 6.94
CA ARG A 340 -6.60 -22.22 7.79
C ARG A 340 -7.75 -23.09 7.29
N TYR A 341 -8.89 -22.48 6.93
CA TYR A 341 -10.06 -23.21 6.43
C TYR A 341 -9.81 -23.84 5.05
N TYR A 342 -9.08 -23.16 4.16
CA TYR A 342 -8.74 -23.71 2.84
C TYR A 342 -7.88 -24.98 2.93
N TYR A 343 -6.92 -25.02 3.86
CA TYR A 343 -6.04 -26.19 4.07
C TYR A 343 -6.50 -27.13 5.19
N GLN A 344 -7.63 -26.85 5.84
CA GLN A 344 -8.18 -27.61 6.98
C GLN A 344 -7.17 -27.85 8.12
N SER A 345 -6.29 -26.88 8.38
CA SER A 345 -5.22 -26.99 9.38
C SER A 345 -5.70 -26.67 10.81
N ASP A 346 -4.99 -27.17 11.83
CA ASP A 346 -5.30 -26.89 13.26
C ASP A 346 -5.22 -25.38 13.54
N CYS A 347 -4.26 -24.68 12.94
CA CYS A 347 -3.93 -23.29 13.20
C CYS A 347 -3.27 -22.59 11.99
N CYS A 348 -3.20 -21.26 12.03
CA CYS A 348 -2.44 -20.46 11.07
C CYS A 348 -1.64 -19.37 11.78
N ILE A 349 -0.41 -19.11 11.32
CA ILE A 349 0.43 -17.96 11.71
C ILE A 349 0.99 -17.31 10.45
N MET A 350 0.74 -16.01 10.30
CA MET A 350 1.20 -15.18 9.20
C MET A 350 1.91 -13.95 9.77
N ALA A 351 3.18 -13.75 9.41
CA ALA A 351 3.95 -12.57 9.79
C ALA A 351 3.32 -11.30 9.18
N ALA A 352 3.18 -10.25 9.97
CA ALA A 352 2.52 -9.00 9.62
C ALA A 352 3.04 -8.34 8.33
N GLY A 353 4.34 -8.49 8.04
CA GLY A 353 4.99 -8.03 6.81
C GLY A 353 4.40 -8.58 5.51
N THR A 354 3.51 -9.59 5.58
CA THR A 354 2.70 -10.08 4.45
C THR A 354 1.69 -9.04 3.96
N ILE A 355 1.10 -8.25 4.87
CA ILE A 355 0.04 -7.29 4.56
C ILE A 355 0.70 -5.95 4.22
N ARG A 356 0.53 -5.47 2.99
CA ARG A 356 1.28 -4.32 2.46
C ARG A 356 0.49 -3.05 2.17
N GLY A 357 -0.84 -3.12 2.07
CA GLY A 357 -1.65 -2.04 1.48
C GLY A 357 -1.86 -0.76 2.29
N ASP A 358 -1.01 -0.49 3.30
CA ASP A 358 -1.00 0.61 4.29
C ASP A 358 -2.17 1.62 4.26
N GLN A 359 -3.39 1.14 4.53
CA GLN A 359 -4.58 1.98 4.67
C GLN A 359 -5.70 1.27 5.43
N ILE A 360 -6.77 1.99 5.71
CA ILE A 360 -8.04 1.41 6.11
C ILE A 360 -8.94 1.38 4.87
N TYR A 361 -9.25 0.18 4.38
CA TYR A 361 -10.24 0.03 3.30
C TYR A 361 -11.63 0.24 3.91
N PRO A 362 -12.41 1.23 3.46
CA PRO A 362 -13.70 1.56 4.06
C PRO A 362 -14.77 0.49 3.76
N PRO A 363 -15.90 0.47 4.50
CA PRO A 363 -17.08 -0.28 4.10
C PRO A 363 -17.51 0.10 2.67
N GLY A 364 -17.57 -0.87 1.77
CA GLY A 364 -17.70 -0.60 0.34
C GLY A 364 -17.33 -1.79 -0.55
N VAL A 365 -17.31 -1.52 -1.86
CA VAL A 365 -16.90 -2.47 -2.90
C VAL A 365 -15.38 -2.71 -2.80
N LEU A 366 -14.99 -3.96 -2.64
CA LEU A 366 -13.61 -4.40 -2.78
C LEU A 366 -13.30 -4.70 -4.25
N ARG A 367 -12.24 -4.09 -4.77
CA ARG A 367 -11.74 -4.24 -6.14
C ARG A 367 -10.58 -5.24 -6.19
N LEU A 368 -10.20 -5.65 -7.40
CA LEU A 368 -9.00 -6.47 -7.58
C LEU A 368 -7.72 -5.69 -7.22
N LYS A 369 -7.69 -4.36 -7.41
CA LYS A 369 -6.57 -3.51 -6.96
C LYS A 369 -6.30 -3.70 -5.47
N ASP A 370 -7.31 -3.44 -4.64
CA ASP A 370 -7.26 -3.50 -3.16
C ASP A 370 -6.66 -4.81 -2.63
N LEU A 371 -7.03 -5.94 -3.25
CA LEU A 371 -6.51 -7.27 -2.92
C LEU A 371 -5.01 -7.42 -3.26
N MET A 372 -4.59 -6.90 -4.42
CA MET A 372 -3.22 -6.99 -4.89
C MET A 372 -2.31 -5.91 -4.27
N ASP A 373 -2.85 -4.78 -3.84
CA ASP A 373 -2.16 -3.79 -2.98
C ASP A 373 -1.95 -4.36 -1.57
N CYS A 374 -2.91 -5.13 -1.03
CA CYS A 374 -2.73 -5.85 0.23
C CYS A 374 -1.67 -6.96 0.14
N PHE A 375 -1.64 -7.70 -0.97
CA PHE A 375 -0.80 -8.88 -1.19
C PHE A 375 -0.09 -8.81 -2.56
N PRO A 376 0.93 -7.92 -2.70
CA PRO A 376 1.63 -7.67 -3.96
C PRO A 376 2.67 -8.74 -4.32
N PHE A 377 3.07 -9.54 -3.32
CA PHE A 377 3.99 -10.66 -3.46
C PHE A 377 3.24 -11.94 -3.87
N GLU A 378 3.88 -12.75 -4.71
CA GLU A 378 3.43 -14.12 -5.02
C GLU A 378 3.82 -15.05 -3.86
N ASP A 379 3.15 -14.87 -2.72
CA ASP A 379 3.31 -15.67 -1.50
C ASP A 379 2.40 -16.92 -1.53
N PRO A 380 2.92 -18.13 -1.84
CA PRO A 380 2.20 -19.38 -1.64
C PRO A 380 2.04 -19.70 -0.14
N VAL A 381 0.88 -20.25 0.20
CA VAL A 381 0.63 -20.82 1.51
C VAL A 381 1.30 -22.19 1.61
N VAL A 382 2.17 -22.34 2.61
CA VAL A 382 2.88 -23.59 2.92
C VAL A 382 2.22 -24.19 4.17
N VAL A 383 2.01 -25.51 4.17
CA VAL A 383 1.44 -26.22 5.31
C VAL A 383 2.51 -27.13 5.90
N ILE A 384 2.81 -26.95 7.19
CA ILE A 384 3.85 -27.68 7.91
C ILE A 384 3.28 -28.40 9.13
N LYS A 385 3.91 -29.52 9.49
CA LYS A 385 3.69 -30.22 10.75
C LYS A 385 4.75 -29.78 11.76
N VAL A 386 4.30 -29.26 12.90
CA VAL A 386 5.16 -28.69 13.94
C VAL A 386 4.67 -29.08 15.34
N THR A 387 5.57 -29.09 16.32
CA THR A 387 5.19 -29.30 17.72
C THR A 387 4.54 -28.06 18.33
N GLY A 388 3.71 -28.23 19.36
CA GLY A 388 3.21 -27.11 20.15
C GLY A 388 4.34 -26.25 20.75
N LYS A 389 5.49 -26.85 21.04
CA LYS A 389 6.72 -26.12 21.43
C LYS A 389 7.18 -25.17 20.31
N ALA A 390 7.33 -25.66 19.08
CA ALA A 390 7.80 -24.86 17.96
C ALA A 390 6.84 -23.69 17.62
N ILE A 391 5.53 -23.89 17.81
CA ILE A 391 4.51 -22.84 17.71
C ILE A 391 4.69 -21.79 18.81
N LEU A 392 4.91 -22.18 20.07
CA LEU A 392 5.16 -21.22 21.16
C LEU A 392 6.44 -20.41 20.92
N GLU A 393 7.51 -21.05 20.46
CA GLU A 393 8.77 -20.39 20.06
C GLU A 393 8.57 -19.42 18.87
N ALA A 394 7.67 -19.75 17.93
CA ALA A 394 7.31 -18.88 16.82
C ALA A 394 6.53 -17.63 17.29
N LEU A 395 5.61 -17.79 18.24
CA LEU A 395 4.89 -16.66 18.86
C LEU A 395 5.84 -15.76 19.66
N GLU A 396 6.76 -16.34 20.43
CA GLU A 396 7.82 -15.62 21.15
C GLU A 396 8.73 -14.82 20.20
N ASN A 397 9.20 -15.40 19.09
CA ASN A 397 9.91 -14.63 18.06
C ASN A 397 9.02 -13.51 17.49
N GLY A 398 7.75 -13.80 17.19
CA GLY A 398 6.81 -12.81 16.66
C GLY A 398 6.65 -11.57 17.56
N VAL A 399 6.63 -11.74 18.88
CA VAL A 399 6.55 -10.63 19.85
C VAL A 399 7.91 -10.13 20.37
N SER A 400 9.02 -10.73 19.92
CA SER A 400 10.37 -10.47 20.48
C SER A 400 10.84 -9.03 20.31
N SER A 401 10.62 -8.43 19.14
CA SER A 401 11.09 -7.08 18.82
C SER A 401 10.15 -5.94 19.22
N TYR A 402 8.94 -6.23 19.73
CA TYR A 402 8.00 -5.19 20.15
C TYR A 402 8.66 -4.24 21.18
N PRO A 403 8.53 -2.90 21.07
CA PRO A 403 7.58 -2.16 20.22
C PRO A 403 8.05 -1.80 18.80
N SER A 404 9.19 -2.30 18.31
CA SER A 404 9.65 -2.03 16.94
C SER A 404 8.69 -2.60 15.88
N LEU A 405 8.49 -1.85 14.79
CA LEU A 405 7.60 -2.19 13.68
C LEU A 405 8.19 -3.23 12.72
N GLU A 406 8.52 -4.39 13.27
CA GLU A 406 9.06 -5.52 12.53
C GLU A 406 8.01 -6.27 11.71
N GLY A 407 8.42 -6.79 10.55
CA GLY A 407 7.57 -7.65 9.74
C GLY A 407 7.12 -8.92 10.48
N ARG A 408 7.89 -9.33 11.50
CA ARG A 408 7.72 -10.60 12.21
C ARG A 408 6.48 -10.73 13.08
N PHE A 409 5.77 -9.64 13.42
CA PHE A 409 4.63 -9.69 14.34
C PHE A 409 3.55 -10.70 13.87
N PRO A 410 2.98 -11.57 14.72
CA PRO A 410 2.14 -12.67 14.26
C PRO A 410 0.67 -12.27 14.16
N GLN A 411 0.10 -12.29 12.96
CA GLN A 411 -1.34 -12.42 12.76
C GLN A 411 -1.69 -13.93 12.81
N VAL A 412 -2.81 -14.31 13.42
CA VAL A 412 -3.09 -15.72 13.77
C VAL A 412 -4.53 -16.18 13.51
N SER A 413 -4.72 -17.49 13.29
CA SER A 413 -6.05 -18.16 13.31
C SER A 413 -6.07 -19.39 14.19
N ASN A 414 -7.19 -19.54 14.92
CA ASN A 414 -7.44 -20.58 15.93
C ASN A 414 -6.41 -20.67 17.06
N ILE A 415 -5.57 -19.64 17.19
CA ILE A 415 -4.64 -19.42 18.30
C ILE A 415 -5.16 -18.23 19.11
N ARG A 416 -5.05 -18.30 20.44
CA ARG A 416 -5.23 -17.16 21.34
C ARG A 416 -4.07 -17.09 22.33
N PHE A 417 -3.52 -15.92 22.60
CA PHE A 417 -2.39 -15.78 23.52
C PHE A 417 -2.40 -14.46 24.31
N GLN A 418 -1.80 -14.53 25.50
CA GLN A 418 -1.57 -13.39 26.38
C GLN A 418 -0.08 -13.01 26.36
N VAL A 419 0.23 -11.72 26.20
CA VAL A 419 1.60 -11.22 26.06
C VAL A 419 1.88 -10.08 27.04
N ASN A 420 3.02 -10.11 27.70
CA ASN A 420 3.53 -9.01 28.53
C ASN A 420 4.88 -8.53 27.98
N TYR A 421 4.85 -7.41 27.25
CA TYR A 421 6.03 -6.83 26.60
C TYR A 421 7.10 -6.30 27.57
N SER A 422 6.76 -6.16 28.86
CA SER A 422 7.68 -5.79 29.95
C SER A 422 8.68 -6.92 30.27
N LEU A 423 8.36 -8.15 29.87
CA LEU A 423 9.24 -9.31 30.01
C LEU A 423 10.30 -9.35 28.89
N LYS A 424 11.39 -10.06 29.16
CA LYS A 424 12.50 -10.22 28.20
C LYS A 424 12.00 -10.97 26.95
N PRO A 425 12.46 -10.59 25.74
CA PRO A 425 12.19 -11.35 24.52
C PRO A 425 12.52 -12.85 24.68
N GLY A 426 11.65 -13.73 24.19
CA GLY A 426 11.76 -15.18 24.43
C GLY A 426 11.14 -15.65 25.76
N SER A 427 10.47 -14.76 26.49
CA SER A 427 9.64 -15.08 27.67
C SER A 427 8.51 -14.05 27.86
N ARG A 428 7.92 -13.58 26.76
CA ARG A 428 6.84 -12.58 26.74
C ARG A 428 5.43 -13.19 26.72
N ILE A 429 5.27 -14.43 26.27
CA ILE A 429 3.99 -15.13 26.18
C ILE A 429 3.65 -15.75 27.54
N LEU A 430 2.59 -15.26 28.18
CA LEU A 430 2.12 -15.73 29.50
C LEU A 430 1.28 -17.01 29.38
N SER A 431 0.49 -17.11 28.31
CA SER A 431 -0.33 -18.29 27.98
C SER A 431 -0.64 -18.30 26.49
N ALA A 432 -0.79 -19.50 25.93
CA ALA A 432 -1.22 -19.72 24.55
C ALA A 432 -2.16 -20.93 24.46
N GLU A 433 -3.21 -20.77 23.66
CA GLU A 433 -4.27 -21.75 23.41
C GLU A 433 -4.37 -22.01 21.89
N ILE A 434 -4.70 -23.24 21.51
CA ILE A 434 -5.07 -23.62 20.14
C ILE A 434 -6.42 -24.33 20.20
N GLY A 435 -7.42 -23.87 19.45
CA GLY A 435 -8.77 -24.45 19.50
C GLY A 435 -9.54 -24.17 20.79
N ASN A 436 -9.13 -23.15 21.57
CA ASN A 436 -9.56 -22.86 22.95
C ASN A 436 -9.07 -23.87 24.01
N GLU A 437 -8.12 -24.75 23.66
CA GLU A 437 -7.42 -25.63 24.60
C GLU A 437 -5.97 -25.15 24.80
N PRO A 438 -5.38 -25.23 26.01
CA PRO A 438 -3.98 -24.86 26.24
C PRO A 438 -3.00 -25.61 25.32
N ILE A 439 -1.97 -24.92 24.84
CA ILE A 439 -1.02 -25.51 23.88
C ILE A 439 -0.25 -26.70 24.47
N ASN A 440 -0.40 -27.88 23.87
CA ASN A 440 0.34 -29.07 24.29
C ASN A 440 1.69 -29.10 23.58
N LEU A 441 2.75 -28.75 24.32
CA LEU A 441 4.10 -28.59 23.78
C LEU A 441 4.65 -29.83 23.05
N GLY A 442 4.21 -31.03 23.46
CA GLY A 442 4.63 -32.31 22.86
C GLY A 442 3.67 -32.85 21.78
N LYS A 443 2.49 -32.26 21.59
CA LYS A 443 1.58 -32.62 20.49
C LYS A 443 2.06 -31.99 19.19
N GLU A 444 1.96 -32.72 18.09
CA GLU A 444 2.06 -32.16 16.75
C GLU A 444 0.75 -31.47 16.34
N TYR A 445 0.87 -30.37 15.60
CA TYR A 445 -0.22 -29.61 15.00
C TYR A 445 0.10 -29.37 13.52
N VAL A 446 -0.95 -29.27 12.71
CA VAL A 446 -0.89 -28.81 11.31
C VAL A 446 -1.01 -27.28 11.30
N LEU A 447 -0.01 -26.61 10.77
CA LEU A 447 0.10 -25.15 10.73
C LEU A 447 0.12 -24.65 9.28
N SER A 448 -0.83 -23.79 8.91
CA SER A 448 -0.72 -22.99 7.68
C SER A 448 0.18 -21.76 7.93
N THR A 449 1.11 -21.48 7.02
CA THR A 449 2.00 -20.31 7.07
C THR A 449 2.49 -19.94 5.65
N ARG A 450 3.57 -19.15 5.51
CA ARG A 450 4.22 -18.82 4.21
C ARG A 450 5.56 -19.52 4.03
N GLY A 451 5.97 -19.76 2.78
CA GLY A 451 7.31 -20.27 2.45
C GLY A 451 8.45 -19.45 3.05
N TYR A 452 8.34 -18.12 3.05
CA TYR A 452 9.26 -17.20 3.74
C TYR A 452 9.50 -17.56 5.22
N MET A 453 8.42 -17.90 5.96
CA MET A 453 8.50 -18.28 7.37
C MET A 453 8.96 -19.72 7.56
N ALA A 454 8.58 -20.62 6.65
CA ALA A 454 9.06 -22.01 6.60
C ALA A 454 10.57 -22.12 6.29
N ARG A 455 11.18 -21.09 5.69
CA ARG A 455 12.64 -20.88 5.56
C ARG A 455 13.28 -20.16 6.74
N GLY A 456 12.57 -20.00 7.87
CA GLY A 456 13.10 -19.39 9.09
C GLY A 456 13.39 -17.89 9.03
N LYS A 457 12.97 -17.18 7.97
CA LYS A 457 13.12 -15.72 7.84
C LYS A 457 12.31 -14.97 8.90
N ASP A 458 12.59 -13.68 9.09
CA ASP A 458 12.03 -12.87 10.20
C ASP A 458 12.29 -13.48 11.61
N GLY A 459 13.27 -14.37 11.73
CA GLY A 459 13.61 -15.10 12.96
C GLY A 459 12.74 -16.33 13.26
N TYR A 460 11.87 -16.76 12.34
CA TYR A 460 10.96 -17.90 12.52
C TYR A 460 11.66 -19.28 12.45
N THR A 461 12.87 -19.41 13.01
CA THR A 461 13.71 -20.62 12.93
C THR A 461 13.07 -21.86 13.56
N SER A 462 12.11 -21.72 14.47
CA SER A 462 11.33 -22.85 15.01
C SER A 462 10.37 -23.47 13.99
N LEU A 463 10.03 -22.74 12.90
CA LEU A 463 9.20 -23.21 11.79
C LEU A 463 10.04 -23.71 10.59
N LEU A 464 11.38 -23.74 10.72
CA LEU A 464 12.28 -24.16 9.64
C LEU A 464 12.00 -25.61 9.23
N ILE A 465 11.78 -25.82 7.93
CA ILE A 465 11.50 -27.15 7.37
C ILE A 465 12.73 -28.04 7.30
N SER A 466 12.53 -29.36 7.38
CA SER A 466 13.60 -30.36 7.37
C SER A 466 14.50 -30.28 6.12
N GLU A 467 13.92 -29.89 4.99
CA GLU A 467 14.56 -29.71 3.70
C GLU A 467 15.57 -28.55 3.68
N GLU A 468 15.38 -27.57 4.58
CA GLU A 468 16.26 -26.41 4.81
C GLU A 468 17.12 -26.59 6.09
N GLY A 469 17.22 -27.83 6.60
CA GLY A 469 18.00 -28.18 7.80
C GLY A 469 17.30 -27.97 9.14
N GLY A 470 15.98 -27.72 9.14
CA GLY A 470 15.16 -27.56 10.33
C GLY A 470 14.51 -28.85 10.84
N ILE A 471 13.36 -28.72 11.51
CA ILE A 471 12.63 -29.82 12.16
C ILE A 471 11.14 -29.91 11.79
N ALA A 472 10.60 -28.92 11.07
CA ALA A 472 9.21 -28.95 10.62
C ALA A 472 9.07 -29.87 9.39
N THR A 473 8.03 -30.72 9.37
CA THR A 473 7.76 -31.58 8.21
C THR A 473 6.84 -30.88 7.24
N SER A 474 7.25 -30.74 5.97
CA SER A 474 6.39 -30.18 4.92
C SER A 474 5.22 -31.12 4.59
N ILE A 475 4.01 -30.57 4.53
CA ILE A 475 2.78 -31.27 4.08
C ILE A 475 2.33 -30.71 2.72
N VAL A 476 2.42 -29.40 2.54
CA VAL A 476 2.24 -28.71 1.26
C VAL A 476 3.45 -27.80 1.07
N SER A 477 4.34 -28.17 0.13
CA SER A 477 5.55 -27.40 -0.20
C SER A 477 5.22 -26.10 -0.93
N GLU A 478 6.21 -25.20 -1.01
CA GLU A 478 6.06 -23.90 -1.69
C GLU A 478 5.60 -24.03 -3.15
N GLU A 479 6.10 -25.05 -3.86
CA GLU A 479 5.72 -25.40 -5.25
C GLU A 479 4.25 -25.83 -5.41
N ASN A 480 3.64 -26.37 -4.35
CA ASN A 480 2.26 -26.86 -4.33
C ASN A 480 1.32 -25.91 -3.55
N GLY A 481 1.86 -24.83 -2.99
CA GLY A 481 1.12 -23.85 -2.21
C GLY A 481 0.33 -22.91 -3.10
N VAL A 482 -0.93 -22.65 -2.72
CA VAL A 482 -1.79 -21.70 -3.44
C VAL A 482 -1.51 -20.30 -2.91
N LEU A 483 -1.32 -19.33 -3.82
CA LEU A 483 -1.06 -17.93 -3.46
C LEU A 483 -2.19 -17.36 -2.59
N ILE A 484 -1.85 -16.60 -1.54
CA ILE A 484 -2.84 -15.95 -0.65
C ILE A 484 -3.86 -15.12 -1.45
N SER A 485 -3.38 -14.36 -2.44
CA SER A 485 -4.21 -13.57 -3.36
C SER A 485 -5.13 -14.43 -4.25
N THR A 486 -4.73 -15.66 -4.58
CA THR A 486 -5.57 -16.63 -5.30
C THR A 486 -6.65 -17.23 -4.40
N ILE A 487 -6.35 -17.59 -3.14
CA ILE A 487 -7.35 -18.08 -2.18
C ILE A 487 -8.40 -16.99 -1.91
N LEU A 488 -7.98 -15.75 -1.69
CA LEU A 488 -8.87 -14.59 -1.51
C LEU A 488 -9.74 -14.34 -2.76
N ARG A 489 -9.17 -14.41 -3.96
CA ARG A 489 -9.93 -14.30 -5.23
C ARG A 489 -10.97 -15.42 -5.36
N GLN A 490 -10.60 -16.67 -5.09
CA GLN A 490 -11.51 -17.82 -5.17
C GLN A 490 -12.62 -17.72 -4.12
N TYR A 491 -12.33 -17.26 -2.89
CA TYR A 491 -13.33 -16.97 -1.87
C TYR A 491 -14.37 -15.95 -2.36
N PHE A 492 -13.94 -14.78 -2.83
CA PHE A 492 -14.88 -13.77 -3.33
C PHE A 492 -15.65 -14.22 -4.59
N MET A 493 -15.01 -15.00 -5.48
CA MET A 493 -15.71 -15.65 -6.59
C MET A 493 -16.76 -16.67 -6.11
N SER A 494 -16.49 -17.41 -5.04
CA SER A 494 -17.47 -18.35 -4.48
C SER A 494 -18.68 -17.63 -3.85
N LEU A 495 -18.50 -16.44 -3.26
CA LEU A 495 -19.61 -15.60 -2.77
C LEU A 495 -20.50 -15.08 -3.90
N LYS A 496 -19.93 -14.72 -5.05
CA LYS A 496 -20.69 -14.39 -6.28
C LYS A 496 -21.52 -15.58 -6.79
N VAL A 497 -20.97 -16.80 -6.69
CA VAL A 497 -21.52 -17.99 -7.36
C VAL A 497 -22.59 -18.73 -6.57
N LEU A 498 -22.94 -18.27 -5.35
CA LEU A 498 -24.24 -18.59 -4.74
C LEU A 498 -25.42 -18.21 -5.67
N GLY A 499 -25.19 -17.30 -6.62
CA GLY A 499 -26.05 -16.99 -7.77
C GLY A 499 -25.85 -17.85 -9.04
N LYS A 500 -25.57 -19.16 -8.92
CA LYS A 500 -25.53 -20.19 -10.01
C LYS A 500 -24.56 -19.96 -11.18
N TRP A 501 -23.53 -20.80 -11.30
CA TRP A 501 -22.78 -21.04 -12.55
C TRP A 501 -22.78 -22.53 -12.94
N LYS A 502 -22.70 -22.84 -14.24
CA LYS A 502 -22.87 -24.21 -14.78
C LYS A 502 -21.62 -25.11 -14.75
N MET A 503 -20.41 -24.55 -14.64
CA MET A 503 -19.14 -25.27 -14.85
C MET A 503 -18.37 -25.61 -13.56
N TRP A 504 -19.01 -25.48 -12.38
CA TRP A 504 -18.34 -25.70 -11.09
C TRP A 504 -18.50 -27.16 -10.63
N GLY A 505 -17.39 -27.90 -10.51
CA GLY A 505 -17.40 -29.33 -10.17
C GLY A 505 -17.92 -29.62 -8.74
N PRO A 506 -18.64 -30.75 -8.50
CA PRO A 506 -19.25 -31.03 -7.19
C PRO A 506 -18.27 -31.15 -6.00
N SER A 507 -17.03 -31.56 -6.24
CA SER A 507 -15.95 -31.54 -5.23
C SER A 507 -15.61 -30.11 -4.81
N LEU A 508 -15.31 -29.27 -5.80
CA LEU A 508 -14.91 -27.88 -5.66
C LEU A 508 -16.05 -27.01 -5.10
N GLY A 509 -17.31 -27.38 -5.35
CA GLY A 509 -18.49 -26.76 -4.75
C GLY A 509 -18.64 -27.09 -3.25
N ARG A 510 -18.45 -28.36 -2.85
CA ARG A 510 -18.48 -28.76 -1.44
C ARG A 510 -17.34 -28.14 -0.62
N HIS A 511 -16.14 -28.08 -1.18
CA HIS A 511 -14.99 -27.45 -0.53
C HIS A 511 -15.28 -25.97 -0.20
N TRP A 512 -15.68 -25.16 -1.20
CA TRP A 512 -15.98 -23.76 -0.97
C TRP A 512 -17.25 -23.53 -0.13
N GLY A 513 -18.22 -24.46 -0.15
CA GLY A 513 -19.33 -24.48 0.80
C GLY A 513 -18.86 -24.60 2.25
N SER A 514 -17.99 -25.56 2.55
CA SER A 514 -17.40 -25.75 3.89
C SER A 514 -16.63 -24.50 4.34
N VAL A 515 -15.73 -23.99 3.49
CA VAL A 515 -14.95 -22.77 3.79
C VAL A 515 -15.87 -21.57 4.03
N GLN A 516 -16.96 -21.43 3.27
CA GLN A 516 -17.95 -20.38 3.50
C GLN A 516 -18.71 -20.55 4.82
N GLU A 517 -19.18 -21.75 5.16
CA GLU A 517 -19.93 -22.00 6.41
C GLU A 517 -19.06 -21.79 7.65
N GLU A 518 -17.83 -22.30 7.64
CA GLU A 518 -16.90 -22.16 8.74
C GLU A 518 -16.44 -20.71 8.92
N LEU A 519 -16.11 -20.00 7.83
CA LEU A 519 -15.71 -18.59 7.91
C LEU A 519 -16.89 -17.70 8.31
N GLN A 520 -18.13 -18.00 7.89
CA GLN A 520 -19.35 -17.29 8.34
C GLN A 520 -19.61 -17.41 9.85
N ARG A 521 -19.16 -18.49 10.51
CA ARG A 521 -19.27 -18.67 11.97
C ARG A 521 -18.30 -17.77 12.74
N THR A 522 -17.16 -17.39 12.14
CA THR A 522 -16.13 -16.53 12.76
C THR A 522 -16.31 -15.06 12.38
N HIS A 523 -16.47 -14.78 11.08
CA HIS A 523 -16.72 -13.44 10.54
C HIS A 523 -18.11 -13.41 9.89
N PRO A 524 -19.10 -12.74 10.50
CA PRO A 524 -20.45 -12.75 9.97
C PRO A 524 -20.52 -12.06 8.61
N VAL A 525 -21.39 -12.60 7.77
CA VAL A 525 -21.62 -12.14 6.40
C VAL A 525 -23.02 -11.55 6.33
N LEU A 526 -23.15 -10.34 5.76
CA LEU A 526 -24.42 -9.64 5.64
C LEU A 526 -25.04 -9.86 4.25
N GLU A 527 -26.31 -10.26 4.26
CA GLU A 527 -27.15 -10.27 3.06
C GLU A 527 -27.49 -8.82 2.65
N PRO A 528 -27.56 -8.50 1.35
CA PRO A 528 -28.01 -7.19 0.89
C PRO A 528 -29.48 -6.95 1.26
N GLN A 529 -29.75 -5.90 2.03
CA GLN A 529 -31.13 -5.53 2.39
C GLN A 529 -31.82 -4.83 1.22
N ALA A 530 -32.91 -5.42 0.74
CA ALA A 530 -33.83 -4.75 -0.17
C ALA A 530 -34.43 -3.49 0.52
N PRO A 531 -34.64 -2.39 -0.23
CA PRO A 531 -34.98 -1.10 0.37
C PRO A 531 -36.40 -1.12 0.93
N SER A 532 -36.57 -0.69 2.19
CA SER A 532 -37.90 -0.72 2.81
C SER A 532 -38.89 0.19 2.08
N THR A 533 -40.11 -0.31 1.87
CA THR A 533 -41.17 0.36 1.08
C THR A 533 -41.50 1.77 1.58
N LYS A 534 -41.28 2.06 2.87
CA LYS A 534 -41.47 3.39 3.47
C LYS A 534 -40.55 4.46 2.87
N ILE A 535 -39.33 4.10 2.45
CA ILE A 535 -38.39 5.04 1.80
C ILE A 535 -38.86 5.35 0.38
N ILE A 536 -39.39 4.36 -0.34
CA ILE A 536 -39.94 4.51 -1.70
C ILE A 536 -41.18 5.42 -1.68
N GLU A 537 -42.05 5.32 -0.67
CA GLU A 537 -43.17 6.26 -0.50
C GLU A 537 -42.72 7.68 -0.14
N ALA A 538 -41.66 7.83 0.66
CA ALA A 538 -41.12 9.16 1.00
C ALA A 538 -40.58 9.89 -0.25
N PHE A 539 -39.82 9.19 -1.11
CA PHE A 539 -39.34 9.74 -2.38
C PHE A 539 -40.49 10.05 -3.36
N ARG A 540 -41.51 9.19 -3.45
CA ARG A 540 -42.69 9.48 -4.28
C ARG A 540 -43.51 10.68 -3.81
N ARG A 541 -43.48 11.01 -2.51
CA ARG A 541 -44.16 12.20 -1.96
C ARG A 541 -43.39 13.50 -2.12
N THR A 542 -42.07 13.46 -2.28
CA THR A 542 -41.24 14.63 -2.56
C THR A 542 -41.20 14.95 -4.05
N ALA A 543 -41.02 13.94 -4.92
CA ALA A 543 -41.03 14.10 -6.38
C ALA A 543 -42.38 14.57 -6.97
N ALA A 544 -43.47 14.55 -6.19
CA ALA A 544 -44.82 14.92 -6.63
C ALA A 544 -45.19 16.40 -6.39
N LYS A 545 -44.22 17.29 -6.11
CA LYS A 545 -44.47 18.71 -5.79
C LYS A 545 -43.95 19.75 -6.78
N GLU A 546 -43.17 19.35 -7.79
CA GLU A 546 -42.58 20.26 -8.78
C GLU A 546 -42.90 19.81 -10.21
N ASP A 547 -44.11 20.14 -10.71
CA ASP A 547 -44.26 20.94 -11.95
C ASP A 547 -45.74 21.37 -12.20
N PRO A 548 -46.06 22.67 -12.35
CA PRO A 548 -47.37 23.14 -12.76
C PRO A 548 -47.45 23.54 -14.24
N LYS A 549 -48.31 22.83 -15.00
CA LYS A 549 -48.87 23.11 -16.36
C LYS A 549 -48.32 22.28 -17.53
N ALA A 550 -49.00 21.17 -17.82
CA ALA A 550 -49.33 20.79 -19.20
C ALA A 550 -50.72 20.13 -19.22
N GLY A 551 -51.61 20.53 -20.13
CA GLY A 551 -53.00 20.06 -20.17
C GLY A 551 -53.27 19.12 -21.35
N GLY A 552 -53.94 17.99 -21.09
CA GLY A 552 -54.40 17.07 -22.13
C GLY A 552 -55.40 16.05 -21.59
N ARG A 553 -56.65 16.08 -22.07
CA ARG A 553 -57.71 15.15 -21.67
C ARG A 553 -57.69 13.87 -22.52
N SER A 554 -57.77 12.72 -21.87
CA SER A 554 -58.48 11.54 -22.40
C SER A 554 -59.10 10.75 -21.24
N HIS A 555 -60.13 9.94 -21.49
CA HIS A 555 -60.96 9.31 -20.47
C HIS A 555 -60.88 7.77 -20.52
N SER A 556 -60.71 7.17 -19.33
CA SER A 556 -61.43 5.97 -18.82
C SER A 556 -61.32 4.60 -19.58
N PRO A 557 -61.82 3.48 -19.01
CA PRO A 557 -61.49 2.99 -17.66
C PRO A 557 -61.27 1.44 -17.51
N SER A 558 -60.60 1.06 -16.42
CA SER A 558 -60.85 -0.12 -15.53
C SER A 558 -61.13 -1.56 -16.05
N GLY A 559 -60.35 -2.52 -15.55
CA GLY A 559 -60.72 -3.94 -15.34
C GLY A 559 -59.50 -4.74 -14.85
N ARG A 560 -59.36 -5.16 -13.57
CA ARG A 560 -60.02 -6.22 -12.77
C ARG A 560 -59.60 -7.68 -13.09
N HIS A 561 -59.21 -8.39 -12.02
CA HIS A 561 -59.09 -9.86 -11.82
C HIS A 561 -57.91 -10.67 -12.42
N THR A 562 -56.91 -10.92 -11.56
CA THR A 562 -56.46 -12.24 -11.02
C THR A 562 -57.21 -13.53 -11.46
N PRO A 563 -56.62 -14.74 -11.28
CA PRO A 563 -55.21 -15.16 -11.51
C PRO A 563 -55.10 -16.58 -12.15
N GLY A 564 -53.89 -17.06 -12.52
CA GLY A 564 -53.68 -18.52 -12.66
C GLY A 564 -52.46 -19.03 -13.44
N GLY A 565 -51.75 -20.02 -12.86
CA GLY A 565 -51.66 -21.35 -13.48
C GLY A 565 -50.38 -21.83 -14.18
N VAL A 566 -49.73 -22.83 -13.54
CA VAL A 566 -49.12 -24.05 -14.14
C VAL A 566 -47.71 -23.96 -14.80
N ARG A 567 -47.05 -25.13 -14.89
CA ARG A 567 -45.72 -25.46 -15.47
C ARG A 567 -45.85 -25.86 -16.98
N SER A 568 -44.92 -26.45 -17.74
CA SER A 568 -43.57 -27.02 -17.54
C SER A 568 -42.78 -27.14 -18.88
N GLU A 569 -41.47 -27.45 -18.79
CA GLU A 569 -40.67 -28.32 -19.69
C GLU A 569 -40.28 -27.91 -21.15
N GLY A 570 -39.31 -28.65 -21.72
CA GLY A 570 -38.55 -28.40 -22.96
C GLY A 570 -37.16 -27.80 -22.67
N ALA A 571 -35.99 -28.43 -22.88
CA ALA A 571 -35.43 -29.17 -24.03
C ALA A 571 -35.15 -28.25 -25.26
N GLU A 572 -33.98 -28.23 -25.91
CA GLU A 572 -32.80 -29.13 -25.82
C GLU A 572 -31.46 -28.41 -26.18
N THR A 573 -30.37 -29.14 -26.44
CA THR A 573 -28.97 -28.68 -26.71
C THR A 573 -28.62 -28.76 -28.23
N PRO A 574 -27.40 -28.53 -28.77
CA PRO A 574 -26.07 -28.13 -28.19
C PRO A 574 -25.37 -26.98 -28.99
N LEU A 575 -24.02 -27.07 -29.16
CA LEU A 575 -23.04 -26.25 -29.94
C LEU A 575 -22.28 -25.16 -29.16
N ASP A 576 -20.98 -24.91 -29.39
CA ASP A 576 -19.85 -25.81 -29.81
C ASP A 576 -18.49 -25.16 -29.42
N GLU A 577 -17.37 -25.86 -29.59
CA GLU A 577 -16.03 -25.41 -29.14
C GLU A 577 -15.12 -24.82 -30.26
N SER A 578 -14.60 -23.60 -30.06
CA SER A 578 -13.35 -23.02 -30.61
C SER A 578 -13.11 -21.67 -29.90
N ALA A 579 -11.94 -21.29 -29.36
CA ALA A 579 -10.53 -21.40 -29.76
C ALA A 579 -10.04 -20.19 -30.61
N ASP A 580 -8.84 -19.71 -30.25
CA ASP A 580 -7.91 -18.88 -31.06
C ASP A 580 -8.36 -17.42 -31.37
N GLU A 581 -7.50 -16.40 -31.58
CA GLU A 581 -6.07 -16.23 -31.26
C GLU A 581 -5.74 -14.72 -31.06
N TYR A 582 -4.46 -14.33 -31.00
CA TYR A 582 -3.98 -12.94 -30.87
C TYR A 582 -3.68 -12.28 -32.21
N GLU A 583 -3.90 -10.96 -32.34
CA GLU A 583 -3.19 -10.11 -33.30
C GLU A 583 -3.21 -8.62 -32.86
N ASP A 584 -2.12 -7.89 -33.12
CA ASP A 584 -1.91 -6.46 -32.82
C ASP A 584 -1.77 -5.67 -34.14
N GLU A 585 -2.31 -4.44 -34.23
CA GLU A 585 -1.95 -3.48 -35.29
C GLU A 585 -1.85 -2.03 -34.75
N GLU A 586 -0.86 -1.28 -35.25
CA GLU A 586 -0.61 0.15 -34.96
C GLU A 586 -1.08 1.07 -36.10
N ALA A 587 -1.28 2.38 -35.84
CA ALA A 587 -1.45 3.41 -36.88
C ALA A 587 -1.15 4.85 -36.39
N GLU A 588 -0.45 5.65 -37.21
CA GLU A 588 -0.05 7.06 -36.95
C GLU A 588 -0.74 8.10 -37.87
N GLY A 589 -0.74 9.39 -37.44
CA GLY A 589 -1.00 10.62 -38.25
C GLY A 589 -2.42 10.84 -38.82
N ASP A 590 -2.82 11.99 -39.41
CA ASP A 590 -2.52 13.44 -39.27
C ASP A 590 -3.60 14.23 -40.11
N GLY A 591 -3.80 15.56 -40.20
CA GLY A 591 -3.20 16.77 -39.59
C GLY A 591 -3.81 18.08 -40.14
N ALA A 592 -3.82 19.17 -39.33
CA ALA A 592 -4.27 20.57 -39.64
C ALA A 592 -5.74 20.79 -40.13
N GLY A 593 -6.40 21.94 -39.95
CA GLY A 593 -6.09 23.16 -39.18
C GLY A 593 -7.15 24.30 -39.33
N ALA A 594 -7.05 25.34 -38.47
CA ALA A 594 -7.68 26.69 -38.51
C ALA A 594 -9.15 26.96 -38.05
N ASP A 595 -9.27 28.09 -37.32
CA ASP A 595 -10.38 29.06 -37.13
C ASP A 595 -11.73 28.76 -36.40
N LEU A 596 -11.64 28.80 -35.07
CA LEU A 596 -12.31 29.76 -34.15
C LEU A 596 -13.84 29.73 -33.83
N LYS A 597 -14.09 29.73 -32.51
CA LYS A 597 -15.31 30.15 -31.76
C LYS A 597 -16.56 29.26 -31.75
N THR A 598 -16.48 28.16 -31.00
CA THR A 598 -17.27 28.01 -29.75
C THR A 598 -16.63 26.97 -28.84
N VAL A 599 -16.81 27.09 -27.51
CA VAL A 599 -16.25 26.12 -26.55
C VAL A 599 -17.20 24.94 -26.39
N SER A 600 -16.96 23.89 -27.17
CA SER A 600 -17.39 22.53 -26.84
C SER A 600 -16.17 21.62 -26.96
N THR A 601 -15.82 20.90 -25.90
CA THR A 601 -14.71 19.95 -25.89
C THR A 601 -14.88 18.93 -27.02
N PRO A 602 -13.85 18.61 -27.82
CA PRO A 602 -13.96 17.56 -28.82
C PRO A 602 -14.27 16.23 -28.11
N LEU A 603 -15.39 15.60 -28.49
CA LEU A 603 -15.68 14.23 -28.08
C LEU A 603 -14.52 13.34 -28.51
N SER A 604 -14.04 12.50 -27.59
CA SER A 604 -12.92 11.60 -27.85
C SER A 604 -13.23 10.68 -29.03
N ARG A 605 -12.18 10.16 -29.68
CA ARG A 605 -12.32 9.19 -30.79
C ARG A 605 -13.28 8.05 -30.44
N ARG A 606 -13.18 7.53 -29.21
CA ARG A 606 -14.05 6.50 -28.63
C ARG A 606 -15.52 6.92 -28.51
N GLU A 607 -15.80 8.18 -28.16
CA GLU A 607 -17.17 8.71 -28.12
C GLU A 607 -17.74 8.92 -29.52
N HIS A 608 -16.92 9.33 -30.50
CA HIS A 608 -17.34 9.41 -31.90
C HIS A 608 -17.68 8.02 -32.45
N GLU A 609 -16.82 7.02 -32.19
CA GLU A 609 -17.04 5.61 -32.53
C GLU A 609 -18.33 5.08 -31.88
N LEU A 610 -18.55 5.36 -30.58
CA LEU A 610 -19.81 5.03 -29.89
C LEU A 610 -21.04 5.72 -30.52
N VAL A 611 -20.94 6.97 -30.98
CA VAL A 611 -22.03 7.66 -31.69
C VAL A 611 -22.31 7.03 -33.06
N VAL A 612 -21.28 6.56 -33.78
CA VAL A 612 -21.44 5.81 -35.04
C VAL A 612 -22.10 4.45 -34.76
N MET A 613 -21.61 3.68 -33.79
CA MET A 613 -22.21 2.40 -33.37
C MET A 613 -23.68 2.58 -32.95
N ARG A 614 -23.99 3.62 -32.15
CA ARG A 614 -25.37 3.99 -31.76
C ARG A 614 -26.26 4.25 -32.99
N LYS A 615 -25.75 4.90 -34.03
CA LYS A 615 -26.50 5.12 -35.31
C LYS A 615 -26.69 3.84 -36.11
N VAL A 616 -25.65 3.01 -36.26
CA VAL A 616 -25.69 1.73 -37.00
C VAL A 616 -26.63 0.75 -36.32
N MET A 617 -26.52 0.53 -35.00
CA MET A 617 -27.37 -0.39 -34.26
C MET A 617 -28.85 0.03 -34.28
N ARG A 618 -29.16 1.33 -34.15
CA ARG A 618 -30.55 1.82 -34.30
C ARG A 618 -31.09 1.60 -35.72
N LYS A 619 -30.27 1.77 -36.76
CA LYS A 619 -30.65 1.50 -38.16
C LYS A 619 -30.94 0.00 -38.36
N TRP A 620 -30.07 -0.88 -37.84
CA TRP A 620 -30.21 -2.33 -37.92
C TRP A 620 -31.45 -2.83 -37.15
N TRP A 621 -31.62 -2.45 -35.88
CA TRP A 621 -32.75 -2.87 -35.03
C TRP A 621 -34.11 -2.57 -35.66
N ARG A 622 -34.23 -1.38 -36.27
CA ARG A 622 -35.43 -0.94 -37.01
C ARG A 622 -35.65 -1.76 -38.29
N LEU A 623 -34.60 -2.11 -39.03
CA LEU A 623 -34.69 -2.92 -40.25
C LEU A 623 -35.03 -4.39 -39.93
N ALA A 624 -34.50 -4.92 -38.82
CA ALA A 624 -34.82 -6.23 -38.27
C ALA A 624 -36.24 -6.31 -37.64
N LYS A 625 -36.99 -5.18 -37.60
CA LYS A 625 -38.33 -5.05 -37.01
C LYS A 625 -38.42 -5.49 -35.53
N LEU A 626 -37.31 -5.44 -34.81
CA LEU A 626 -37.26 -5.82 -33.40
C LEU A 626 -38.03 -4.78 -32.54
N PRO A 627 -38.85 -5.22 -31.56
CA PRO A 627 -39.58 -4.30 -30.70
C PRO A 627 -38.65 -3.50 -29.79
N GLY A 628 -39.11 -2.31 -29.38
CA GLY A 628 -38.39 -1.42 -28.46
C GLY A 628 -37.22 -0.64 -29.08
N HIS A 629 -36.27 -0.25 -28.23
CA HIS A 629 -35.06 0.48 -28.60
C HIS A 629 -33.83 -0.24 -28.05
N PRO A 630 -32.72 -0.35 -28.81
CA PRO A 630 -31.47 -0.88 -28.28
C PRO A 630 -30.90 0.08 -27.23
N LYS A 631 -30.79 -0.40 -25.99
CA LYS A 631 -29.97 0.20 -24.93
C LYS A 631 -28.56 -0.41 -24.99
N LEU A 632 -27.55 0.33 -24.52
CA LEU A 632 -26.27 -0.27 -24.11
C LEU A 632 -26.46 -1.02 -22.79
N CYS A 633 -25.49 -1.86 -22.44
CA CYS A 633 -25.27 -2.27 -21.05
C CYS A 633 -24.96 -1.02 -20.22
N GLU A 634 -25.95 -0.65 -19.42
CA GLU A 634 -26.07 0.38 -18.37
C GLU A 634 -24.93 1.40 -18.19
N GLU A 635 -25.29 2.68 -18.41
CA GLU A 635 -24.73 3.81 -17.65
C GLU A 635 -25.25 3.68 -16.20
N LEU A 636 -24.36 3.70 -15.20
CA LEU A 636 -24.69 3.32 -13.82
C LEU A 636 -25.72 4.26 -13.18
N GLY A 637 -26.68 3.69 -12.44
CA GLY A 637 -27.82 4.40 -11.85
C GLY A 637 -27.83 4.41 -10.32
N GLU A 638 -28.52 5.39 -9.72
CA GLU A 638 -28.62 5.57 -8.25
C GLU A 638 -29.17 4.35 -7.49
N GLY A 639 -29.82 3.41 -8.18
CA GLY A 639 -30.28 2.13 -7.60
C GLY A 639 -29.18 1.08 -7.37
N GLU A 640 -27.97 1.25 -7.91
CA GLU A 640 -26.89 0.25 -7.83
C GLU A 640 -26.09 0.29 -6.52
N PHE A 641 -26.43 1.20 -5.60
CA PHE A 641 -26.05 1.08 -4.19
C PHE A 641 -26.71 -0.12 -3.47
N ILE A 642 -27.52 -0.92 -4.18
CA ILE A 642 -28.19 -2.13 -3.68
C ILE A 642 -27.57 -3.37 -4.33
N ILE A 643 -26.48 -3.85 -3.75
CA ILE A 643 -25.58 -4.86 -4.32
C ILE A 643 -26.17 -6.28 -4.16
N ASN A 644 -27.02 -6.66 -5.11
CA ASN A 644 -27.71 -7.96 -5.10
C ASN A 644 -26.86 -9.14 -5.62
N TRP A 645 -25.59 -8.94 -5.98
CA TRP A 645 -24.74 -9.95 -6.66
C TRP A 645 -23.72 -10.68 -5.78
N THR A 646 -23.48 -10.23 -4.54
CA THR A 646 -22.65 -10.92 -3.55
C THR A 646 -23.16 -10.61 -2.14
N LYS A 647 -22.86 -11.49 -1.19
CA LYS A 647 -22.91 -11.14 0.22
C LYS A 647 -21.70 -10.28 0.62
N ALA A 648 -21.85 -9.50 1.69
CA ALA A 648 -20.79 -8.65 2.24
C ALA A 648 -20.06 -9.32 3.41
N ILE A 649 -18.73 -9.34 3.41
CA ILE A 649 -17.96 -9.77 4.60
C ILE A 649 -17.99 -8.70 5.70
N ALA A 650 -17.93 -9.09 6.97
CA ALA A 650 -17.69 -8.14 8.07
C ALA A 650 -16.65 -8.69 9.08
N PRO A 651 -15.35 -8.75 8.71
CA PRO A 651 -14.27 -9.22 9.58
C PRO A 651 -14.15 -8.42 10.88
N ARG A 652 -13.81 -9.11 11.97
CA ARG A 652 -13.77 -8.52 13.31
C ARG A 652 -12.45 -8.81 14.03
N LEU A 653 -12.16 -7.95 15.01
CA LEU A 653 -11.25 -8.28 16.11
C LEU A 653 -11.99 -9.19 17.10
N GLU A 654 -11.30 -10.17 17.65
CA GLU A 654 -11.80 -11.11 18.67
C GLU A 654 -11.00 -11.05 19.98
N GLY A 655 -9.87 -10.36 20.00
CA GLY A 655 -8.93 -10.43 21.12
C GLY A 655 -8.27 -11.80 21.18
N ARG A 656 -7.80 -12.28 20.01
CA ARG A 656 -6.86 -13.40 19.85
C ARG A 656 -5.49 -13.04 20.45
N ILE A 657 -5.08 -11.77 20.34
CA ILE A 657 -3.85 -11.24 20.94
C ILE A 657 -4.22 -10.31 22.09
N ARG A 658 -3.73 -10.59 23.30
CA ARG A 658 -4.07 -9.81 24.51
C ARG A 658 -2.82 -9.31 25.23
N GLU A 659 -2.58 -8.01 25.19
CA GLU A 659 -1.58 -7.36 26.05
C GLU A 659 -2.04 -7.42 27.51
N VAL A 660 -1.17 -7.91 28.39
CA VAL A 660 -1.35 -7.91 29.85
C VAL A 660 -0.25 -7.06 30.46
N LYS A 661 -0.65 -5.99 31.15
CA LYS A 661 0.27 -5.15 31.93
C LYS A 661 0.52 -5.81 33.28
N GLY A 662 1.80 -5.91 33.66
CA GLY A 662 2.24 -6.41 34.97
C GLY A 662 2.13 -5.37 36.07
#